data_AF-A0A7Y1UN32-F1
#
_entry.id   AF-A0A7Y1UN32-F1
#
_cell.length_a   1.000
_cell.length_b   1.000
_cell.length_c   1.000
_cell.angle_alpha   90.00
_cell.angle_beta   90.00
_cell.angle_gamma   90.00
#
_symmetry.space_group_name_H-M   'P 1'
#
loop_
_entity.id
_entity.type
_entity.pdbx_description
1 polymer ?
#
loop_
_entity_poly.entity_id
_entity_poly.type
_entity_poly.pdbx_seq_one_letter_code
_entity_poly.pdbx_strand_id
1 'polypeptide(L)'
;MPLPSPASRLRPALAAVLVMSALPAMAQSGQSGFFTYGPAPGGVAIVDYPTNQGGNVVIPSDIDGNAVVAIGFEAFRECSLITSVTIPSSVTTIEDQAFWLCSGLQSISVGSGLSSLAPFSFHNCTSLFSITVDPANADFSSLAGVLFNKSQSTIVQHPQGRFGSYTIPPTVTTIGPFAFLGCGFMSEILIPSGVTSIGTAAFSSCFSLESISIPSTVTSIGASAFSGCAGLPTVTIPGSVTSMGKSAFSLCPGLTSVVIPSSLAAIPESAFQFCGNLASVNLPAGVESIGPSAFNACPGLAAATLPSTLTSIGAMAFAGCSGLGSLNLPPSVATIGPGAFANCSGLTALAIPDGVGTIADCTFAFCTNLVSITIPSSVTSIGSAAFENCHALQCLELPAGLTSLGDSAFLQCGALEVVVLPPSLSLIEASTFSLCVGLTSIEIPPGIQSLGASAFQGCSGLAEVTLPSGLLSLGTNCFRDCSALGGIELPASLTSIGTACFYGCATLRTVTIPAGVTDLGNAAFFLCGALTTAVFLGDEPAIVGTLYSGMHSSFRTYYLAAQSGFSSPTWQGFPATEIDAAADPAALWLATFGYPHDTDLLGTPQDDGVTFLLAYALDLDPTRNLSRHLPVAESGAGTLEMTYYAASAGVTYLAETSTDLLTWTTAGVTLSAIGPDGRRTASVPRDVPGRYLRLGVDY
;
A
#
# COMPACT_ATOMS: atom_id res chain seq x y z
N MET A 1 44.14 34.21 -40.68
CA MET A 1 45.34 34.86 -41.28
C MET A 1 46.32 35.14 -40.14
N PRO A 2 47.63 34.89 -40.28
CA PRO A 2 48.41 34.88 -41.53
C PRO A 2 48.75 33.48 -42.08
N LEU A 3 49.03 33.48 -43.39
CA LEU A 3 49.42 32.45 -44.36
C LEU A 3 50.99 32.43 -44.52
N PRO A 4 51.63 31.86 -45.58
CA PRO A 4 51.70 30.47 -46.10
C PRO A 4 53.13 30.00 -46.55
N SER A 5 53.28 28.69 -46.86
CA SER A 5 54.12 27.97 -47.89
C SER A 5 55.61 28.38 -48.19
N PRO A 6 56.38 27.76 -49.14
CA PRO A 6 56.29 26.48 -49.89
C PRO A 6 57.64 25.70 -50.00
N ALA A 7 57.63 24.48 -50.57
CA ALA A 7 58.66 23.87 -51.46
C ALA A 7 58.38 22.36 -51.66
N SER A 8 58.70 21.64 -52.73
CA SER A 8 58.94 21.84 -54.17
C SER A 8 59.32 20.45 -54.74
N ARG A 9 58.79 20.04 -55.92
CA ARG A 9 59.37 19.25 -57.07
C ARG A 9 60.32 18.04 -56.80
N LEU A 10 60.46 16.95 -57.59
CA LEU A 10 59.75 16.18 -58.64
C LEU A 10 60.66 14.94 -59.01
N ARG A 11 60.15 13.68 -58.94
CA ARG A 11 60.46 12.43 -59.74
C ARG A 11 61.86 11.73 -59.71
N PRO A 12 62.05 10.45 -60.17
CA PRO A 12 61.10 9.34 -60.49
C PRO A 12 61.51 7.87 -60.10
N ALA A 13 60.50 6.97 -60.14
CA ALA A 13 60.40 5.55 -60.60
C ALA A 13 61.49 4.48 -60.35
N LEU A 14 61.09 3.34 -59.75
CA LEU A 14 61.12 1.99 -60.37
C LEU A 14 60.22 0.98 -59.62
N ALA A 15 59.67 0.01 -60.36
CA ALA A 15 58.52 -0.82 -60.03
C ALA A 15 58.71 -1.87 -58.92
N ALA A 16 57.70 -2.00 -58.05
CA ALA A 16 57.44 -3.20 -57.27
C ALA A 16 56.04 -3.73 -57.62
N VAL A 17 55.99 -4.99 -58.01
CA VAL A 17 54.77 -5.73 -58.39
C VAL A 17 53.80 -5.74 -57.22
N LEU A 18 52.65 -5.10 -57.40
CA LEU A 18 51.53 -5.12 -56.46
C LEU A 18 50.75 -6.41 -56.73
N VAL A 19 50.94 -7.44 -55.90
CA VAL A 19 49.97 -8.53 -55.79
C VAL A 19 48.75 -7.93 -55.09
N MET A 20 47.72 -7.58 -55.86
CA MET A 20 46.39 -7.34 -55.31
C MET A 20 45.90 -8.66 -54.70
N SER A 21 46.15 -8.85 -53.41
CA SER A 21 45.36 -9.77 -52.60
C SER A 21 43.93 -9.24 -52.61
N ALA A 22 43.03 -9.93 -53.30
CA ALA A 22 41.59 -9.68 -53.19
C ALA A 22 41.21 -9.76 -51.71
N LEU A 23 40.77 -8.64 -51.14
CA LEU A 23 39.98 -8.68 -49.91
C LEU A 23 38.80 -9.60 -50.21
N PRO A 24 38.52 -10.64 -49.40
CA PRO A 24 37.31 -11.43 -49.59
C PRO A 24 36.13 -10.46 -49.56
N ALA A 25 35.30 -10.50 -50.59
CA ALA A 25 34.07 -9.72 -50.64
C ALA A 25 33.28 -10.04 -49.37
N MET A 26 32.90 -9.01 -48.59
CA MET A 26 32.01 -9.22 -47.45
C MET A 26 30.74 -9.88 -47.97
N ALA A 27 30.36 -11.02 -47.39
CA ALA A 27 29.13 -11.70 -47.75
C ALA A 27 27.95 -10.72 -47.66
N GLN A 28 27.14 -10.65 -48.70
CA GLN A 28 25.95 -9.79 -48.71
C GLN A 28 24.77 -10.55 -48.14
N SER A 29 23.80 -9.84 -47.55
CA SER A 29 22.52 -10.45 -47.19
C SER A 29 21.78 -10.91 -48.44
N GLY A 30 21.14 -12.07 -48.38
CA GLY A 30 20.45 -12.64 -49.52
C GLY A 30 19.44 -13.71 -49.12
N GLN A 31 18.92 -14.39 -50.14
CA GLN A 31 18.01 -15.51 -49.96
C GLN A 31 18.47 -16.66 -50.87
N SER A 32 18.57 -17.86 -50.31
CA SER A 32 18.90 -19.09 -51.05
C SER A 32 17.90 -20.18 -50.68
N GLY A 33 17.06 -20.57 -51.65
CA GLY A 33 15.89 -21.40 -51.39
C GLY A 33 14.97 -20.74 -50.36
N PHE A 34 14.73 -21.44 -49.25
CA PHE A 34 13.91 -20.95 -48.14
C PHE A 34 14.73 -20.25 -47.04
N PHE A 35 16.05 -20.16 -47.16
CA PHE A 35 16.89 -19.54 -46.14
C PHE A 35 17.17 -18.08 -46.50
N THR A 36 16.76 -17.17 -45.62
CA THR A 36 17.25 -15.79 -45.64
C THR A 36 18.54 -15.75 -44.82
N TYR A 37 19.59 -15.12 -45.37
CA TYR A 37 20.90 -15.10 -44.74
C TYR A 37 21.51 -13.70 -44.71
N GLY A 38 22.40 -13.46 -43.74
CA GLY A 38 23.12 -12.20 -43.54
C GLY A 38 24.61 -12.43 -43.25
N PRO A 39 25.44 -11.37 -43.33
CA PRO A 39 26.86 -11.45 -43.01
C PRO A 39 27.10 -11.87 -41.55
N ALA A 40 28.06 -12.77 -41.33
CA ALA A 40 28.53 -13.15 -40.00
C ALA A 40 30.07 -13.29 -39.97
N PRO A 41 30.72 -13.18 -38.81
CA PRO A 41 32.17 -13.39 -38.71
C PRO A 41 32.57 -14.78 -39.23
N GLY A 42 33.35 -14.82 -40.32
CA GLY A 42 33.82 -16.07 -40.94
C GLY A 42 32.87 -16.70 -41.97
N GLY A 43 31.76 -16.05 -42.33
CA GLY A 43 30.83 -16.57 -43.34
C GLY A 43 29.49 -15.85 -43.35
N VAL A 44 28.39 -16.62 -43.36
CA VAL A 44 27.01 -16.13 -43.28
C VAL A 44 26.24 -16.77 -42.12
N ALA A 45 25.24 -16.07 -41.60
CA ALA A 45 24.25 -16.59 -40.66
C ALA A 45 22.90 -16.74 -41.36
N ILE A 46 22.16 -17.81 -41.04
CA ILE A 46 20.73 -17.87 -41.37
C ILE A 46 20.00 -16.93 -40.41
N VAL A 47 19.22 -16.00 -40.94
CA VAL A 47 18.53 -14.97 -40.14
C VAL A 47 17.01 -15.11 -40.17
N ASP A 48 16.45 -15.85 -41.13
CA ASP A 48 15.01 -16.12 -41.21
C ASP A 48 14.72 -17.37 -42.05
N TYR A 49 13.62 -18.05 -41.71
CA TYR A 49 13.07 -19.23 -42.37
C TYR A 49 11.53 -19.16 -42.33
N PRO A 50 10.83 -19.31 -43.46
CA PRO A 50 9.39 -19.09 -43.50
C PRO A 50 8.59 -20.11 -42.67
N THR A 51 7.68 -19.61 -41.83
CA THR A 51 6.86 -20.43 -40.90
C THR A 51 5.85 -21.36 -41.59
N ASN A 52 5.58 -21.14 -42.87
CA ASN A 52 4.70 -21.98 -43.68
C ASN A 52 5.40 -23.20 -44.32
N GLN A 53 6.71 -23.35 -44.12
CA GLN A 53 7.48 -24.49 -44.59
C GLN A 53 7.55 -25.59 -43.51
N GLY A 54 7.48 -26.85 -43.93
CA GLY A 54 7.46 -27.99 -43.03
C GLY A 54 8.30 -29.17 -43.49
N GLY A 55 8.31 -30.22 -42.67
CA GLY A 55 9.08 -31.44 -42.93
C GLY A 55 10.54 -31.34 -42.47
N ASN A 56 11.44 -31.97 -43.21
CA ASN A 56 12.85 -32.08 -42.82
C ASN A 56 13.65 -30.90 -43.39
N VAL A 57 14.34 -30.17 -42.53
CA VAL A 57 15.21 -29.05 -42.91
C VAL A 57 16.66 -29.51 -42.82
N VAL A 58 17.42 -29.32 -43.91
CA VAL A 58 18.87 -29.50 -43.92
C VAL A 58 19.49 -28.14 -44.13
N ILE A 59 20.21 -27.64 -43.12
CA ILE A 59 20.93 -26.38 -43.23
C ILE A 59 22.13 -26.60 -44.16
N PRO A 60 22.28 -25.80 -45.23
CA PRO A 60 23.40 -25.94 -46.14
C PRO A 60 24.70 -25.55 -45.44
N SER A 61 25.81 -26.21 -45.77
CA SER A 61 27.14 -25.85 -45.22
C SER A 61 27.72 -24.59 -45.84
N ASP A 62 27.19 -24.19 -47.01
CA ASP A 62 27.64 -23.08 -47.83
C ASP A 62 26.43 -22.44 -48.53
N ILE A 63 26.40 -21.11 -48.62
CA ILE A 63 25.47 -20.36 -49.46
C ILE A 63 26.29 -19.38 -50.31
N ASP A 64 26.18 -19.53 -51.63
CA ASP A 64 26.85 -18.68 -52.62
C ASP A 64 28.38 -18.57 -52.43
N GLY A 65 29.03 -19.67 -52.02
CA GLY A 65 30.47 -19.74 -51.77
C GLY A 65 30.91 -19.20 -50.40
N ASN A 66 29.94 -18.84 -49.54
CA ASN A 66 30.19 -18.45 -48.16
C ASN A 66 29.72 -19.54 -47.20
N ALA A 67 30.60 -20.00 -46.31
CA ALA A 67 30.25 -20.97 -45.28
C ALA A 67 29.11 -20.46 -44.38
N VAL A 68 28.13 -21.32 -44.11
CA VAL A 68 27.08 -21.02 -43.11
C VAL A 68 27.65 -21.34 -41.74
N VAL A 69 27.91 -20.29 -40.96
CA VAL A 69 28.62 -20.37 -39.67
C VAL A 69 27.73 -20.19 -38.46
N ALA A 70 26.52 -19.63 -38.63
CA ALA A 70 25.60 -19.41 -37.52
C ALA A 70 24.12 -19.58 -37.92
N ILE A 71 23.31 -19.89 -36.90
CA ILE A 71 21.85 -19.74 -36.95
C ILE A 71 21.51 -18.58 -36.03
N GLY A 72 21.02 -17.50 -36.61
CA GLY A 72 20.81 -16.22 -35.95
C GLY A 72 19.61 -16.19 -35.01
N PHE A 73 19.54 -15.10 -34.25
CA PHE A 73 18.42 -14.79 -33.36
C PHE A 73 17.07 -14.96 -34.07
N GLU A 74 16.18 -15.77 -33.47
CA GLU A 74 14.83 -16.03 -33.99
C GLU A 74 14.73 -16.60 -35.43
N ALA A 75 15.82 -17.11 -36.01
CA ALA A 75 15.88 -17.47 -37.43
C ALA A 75 14.84 -18.52 -37.88
N PHE A 76 14.39 -19.40 -36.99
CA PHE A 76 13.32 -20.38 -37.25
C PHE A 76 12.13 -20.19 -36.30
N ARG A 77 11.97 -19.01 -35.69
CA ARG A 77 10.91 -18.76 -34.71
C ARG A 77 9.53 -19.12 -35.27
N GLU A 78 8.73 -19.82 -34.47
CA GLU A 78 7.37 -20.26 -34.79
C GLU A 78 7.26 -21.16 -36.05
N CYS A 79 8.35 -21.79 -36.50
CA CYS A 79 8.33 -22.75 -37.60
C CYS A 79 7.74 -24.11 -37.16
N SER A 80 6.47 -24.12 -36.77
CA SER A 80 5.81 -25.28 -36.14
C SER A 80 5.57 -26.47 -37.09
N LEU A 81 5.76 -26.31 -38.41
CA LEU A 81 5.59 -27.38 -39.38
C LEU A 81 6.88 -28.17 -39.66
N ILE A 82 8.05 -27.70 -39.21
CA ILE A 82 9.30 -28.43 -39.34
C ILE A 82 9.29 -29.62 -38.38
N THR A 83 9.85 -30.75 -38.81
CA THR A 83 9.86 -32.01 -38.04
C THR A 83 11.26 -32.47 -37.69
N SER A 84 12.28 -32.13 -38.48
CA SER A 84 13.68 -32.36 -38.14
C SER A 84 14.60 -31.29 -38.69
N VAL A 85 15.73 -31.02 -38.01
CA VAL A 85 16.78 -30.11 -38.49
C VAL A 85 18.13 -30.81 -38.49
N THR A 86 18.84 -30.78 -39.62
CA THR A 86 20.24 -31.18 -39.73
C THR A 86 21.13 -29.96 -39.83
N ILE A 87 22.04 -29.80 -38.86
CA ILE A 87 22.98 -28.70 -38.72
C ILE A 87 24.38 -29.17 -39.16
N PRO A 88 24.99 -28.61 -40.20
CA PRO A 88 26.27 -29.08 -40.74
C PRO A 88 27.46 -28.64 -39.87
N SER A 89 28.63 -29.26 -40.09
CA SER A 89 29.88 -28.94 -39.37
C SER A 89 30.43 -27.54 -39.61
N SER A 90 29.91 -26.78 -40.58
CA SER A 90 30.29 -25.38 -40.80
C SER A 90 29.67 -24.45 -39.75
N VAL A 91 28.52 -24.81 -39.18
CA VAL A 91 27.82 -24.01 -38.17
C VAL A 91 28.51 -24.16 -36.83
N THR A 92 28.99 -23.04 -36.29
CA THR A 92 29.69 -22.97 -35.01
C THR A 92 28.83 -22.39 -33.90
N THR A 93 27.81 -21.61 -34.23
CA THR A 93 26.96 -20.89 -33.27
C THR A 93 25.47 -21.04 -33.57
N ILE A 94 24.68 -21.27 -32.53
CA ILE A 94 23.21 -21.14 -32.56
C ILE A 94 22.85 -20.05 -31.54
N GLU A 95 22.23 -18.96 -32.02
CA GLU A 95 21.89 -17.80 -31.21
C GLU A 95 20.57 -17.99 -30.43
N ASP A 96 20.26 -17.01 -29.57
CA ASP A 96 19.11 -17.05 -28.66
C ASP A 96 17.81 -17.18 -29.45
N GLN A 97 16.88 -17.99 -28.96
CA GLN A 97 15.55 -18.18 -29.55
C GLN A 97 15.54 -18.67 -31.01
N ALA A 98 16.66 -19.16 -31.55
CA ALA A 98 16.78 -19.60 -32.95
C ALA A 98 15.66 -20.54 -33.41
N PHE A 99 15.19 -21.47 -32.59
CA PHE A 99 14.05 -22.36 -32.87
C PHE A 99 12.91 -22.18 -31.87
N TRP A 100 12.72 -20.99 -31.30
CA TRP A 100 11.65 -20.76 -30.34
C TRP A 100 10.27 -21.06 -30.95
N LEU A 101 9.42 -21.79 -30.22
CA LEU A 101 8.06 -22.16 -30.64
C LEU A 101 8.00 -23.00 -31.92
N CYS A 102 9.06 -23.74 -32.25
CA CYS A 102 9.03 -24.79 -33.28
C CYS A 102 8.32 -26.04 -32.74
N SER A 103 7.02 -25.94 -32.46
CA SER A 103 6.25 -26.94 -31.71
C SER A 103 6.17 -28.32 -32.37
N GLY A 104 6.32 -28.40 -33.71
CA GLY A 104 6.36 -29.66 -34.46
C GLY A 104 7.74 -30.30 -34.60
N LEU A 105 8.82 -29.63 -34.17
CA LEU A 105 10.20 -30.12 -34.32
C LEU A 105 10.42 -31.34 -33.42
N GLN A 106 10.74 -32.50 -34.01
CA GLN A 106 10.89 -33.79 -33.32
C GLN A 106 12.35 -34.19 -33.08
N SER A 107 13.25 -33.80 -33.99
CA SER A 107 14.67 -34.19 -33.87
C SER A 107 15.64 -33.15 -34.43
N ILE A 108 16.83 -33.10 -33.84
CA ILE A 108 17.93 -32.22 -34.29
C ILE A 108 19.21 -33.05 -34.38
N SER A 109 19.94 -32.91 -35.49
CA SER A 109 21.26 -33.48 -35.68
C SER A 109 22.30 -32.38 -35.79
N VAL A 110 23.27 -32.36 -34.88
CA VAL A 110 24.31 -31.34 -34.75
C VAL A 110 25.64 -31.86 -35.29
N GLY A 111 26.23 -31.13 -36.24
CA GLY A 111 27.56 -31.43 -36.81
C GLY A 111 28.73 -31.18 -35.86
N SER A 112 29.93 -31.46 -36.34
CA SER A 112 31.15 -31.42 -35.51
C SER A 112 31.65 -30.00 -35.16
N GLY A 113 31.11 -28.95 -35.78
CA GLY A 113 31.60 -27.58 -35.64
C GLY A 113 30.94 -26.73 -34.55
N LEU A 114 29.78 -27.13 -34.03
CA LEU A 114 29.04 -26.35 -33.04
C LEU A 114 29.86 -26.22 -31.75
N SER A 115 30.16 -24.99 -31.34
CA SER A 115 30.92 -24.67 -30.12
C SER A 115 30.16 -23.72 -29.19
N SER A 116 29.10 -23.07 -29.69
CA SER A 116 28.26 -22.16 -28.93
C SER A 116 26.76 -22.42 -29.15
N LEU A 117 26.02 -22.57 -28.06
CA LEU A 117 24.57 -22.70 -28.04
C LEU A 117 24.01 -21.72 -27.01
N ALA A 118 23.23 -20.75 -27.47
CA ALA A 118 22.61 -19.77 -26.61
C ALA A 118 21.48 -20.39 -25.74
N PRO A 119 21.08 -19.71 -24.65
CA PRO A 119 19.84 -20.02 -23.95
C PRO A 119 18.63 -20.04 -24.90
N PHE A 120 17.55 -20.69 -24.48
CA PHE A 120 16.25 -20.72 -25.18
C PHE A 120 16.26 -21.11 -26.68
N SER A 121 17.38 -21.54 -27.27
CA SER A 121 17.46 -21.87 -28.69
C SER A 121 16.44 -22.95 -29.10
N PHE A 122 16.02 -23.82 -28.18
CA PHE A 122 15.00 -24.85 -28.39
C PHE A 122 13.79 -24.70 -27.45
N HIS A 123 13.50 -23.48 -26.98
CA HIS A 123 12.39 -23.26 -26.07
C HIS A 123 11.04 -23.45 -26.77
N ASN A 124 10.07 -24.05 -26.06
CA ASN A 124 8.74 -24.42 -26.59
C ASN A 124 8.77 -25.29 -27.87
N CYS A 125 9.85 -26.04 -28.09
CA CYS A 125 9.89 -27.14 -29.06
C CYS A 125 9.22 -28.39 -28.45
N THR A 126 7.91 -28.31 -28.21
CA THR A 126 7.16 -29.28 -27.39
C THR A 126 7.10 -30.70 -27.95
N SER A 127 7.44 -30.91 -29.23
CA SER A 127 7.56 -32.25 -29.83
C SER A 127 8.99 -32.78 -29.88
N LEU A 128 9.99 -32.01 -29.44
CA LEU A 128 11.40 -32.37 -29.59
C LEU A 128 11.71 -33.58 -28.72
N PHE A 129 12.08 -34.69 -29.35
CA PHE A 129 12.34 -35.97 -28.69
C PHE A 129 13.82 -36.35 -28.67
N SER A 130 14.62 -35.84 -29.61
CA SER A 130 16.04 -36.21 -29.70
C SER A 130 16.93 -35.09 -30.26
N ILE A 131 18.06 -34.88 -29.59
CA ILE A 131 19.20 -34.10 -30.09
C ILE A 131 20.39 -35.06 -30.20
N THR A 132 20.94 -35.22 -31.39
CA THR A 132 22.14 -36.04 -31.64
C THR A 132 23.30 -35.15 -32.05
N VAL A 133 24.52 -35.49 -31.60
CA VAL A 133 25.74 -34.74 -31.89
C VAL A 133 26.74 -35.66 -32.59
N ASP A 134 27.39 -35.14 -33.64
CA ASP A 134 28.52 -35.80 -34.31
C ASP A 134 29.60 -36.19 -33.27
N PRO A 135 30.07 -37.45 -33.24
CA PRO A 135 31.13 -37.88 -32.32
C PRO A 135 32.42 -37.05 -32.39
N ALA A 136 32.71 -36.42 -33.53
CA ALA A 136 33.86 -35.54 -33.73
C ALA A 136 33.69 -34.13 -33.17
N ASN A 137 32.49 -33.74 -32.70
CA ASN A 137 32.28 -32.44 -32.06
C ASN A 137 33.17 -32.31 -30.81
N ALA A 138 33.88 -31.19 -30.67
CA ALA A 138 34.86 -30.99 -29.59
C ALA A 138 34.22 -30.55 -28.26
N ASP A 139 33.05 -29.90 -28.31
CA ASP A 139 32.45 -29.17 -27.18
C ASP A 139 31.21 -29.86 -26.62
N PHE A 140 30.46 -30.56 -27.48
CA PHE A 140 29.21 -31.21 -27.13
C PHE A 140 29.23 -32.72 -27.41
N SER A 141 28.33 -33.42 -26.74
CA SER A 141 28.01 -34.82 -27.03
C SER A 141 26.54 -35.06 -26.78
N SER A 142 26.00 -36.16 -27.31
CA SER A 142 24.64 -36.60 -27.00
C SER A 142 24.65 -38.00 -26.41
N LEU A 143 23.81 -38.24 -25.40
CA LEU A 143 23.55 -39.58 -24.86
C LEU A 143 22.04 -39.82 -24.85
N ALA A 144 21.61 -40.90 -25.48
CA ALA A 144 20.19 -41.27 -25.61
C ALA A 144 19.30 -40.09 -26.03
N GLY A 145 19.76 -39.27 -26.98
CA GLY A 145 19.04 -38.11 -27.53
C GLY A 145 18.97 -36.86 -26.63
N VAL A 146 19.72 -36.80 -25.54
CA VAL A 146 19.88 -35.62 -24.68
C VAL A 146 21.22 -34.95 -24.98
N LEU A 147 21.28 -33.62 -24.97
CA LEU A 147 22.48 -32.84 -25.25
C LEU A 147 23.29 -32.57 -23.96
N PHE A 148 24.59 -32.85 -24.03
CA PHE A 148 25.56 -32.62 -22.97
C PHE A 148 26.77 -31.86 -23.49
N ASN A 149 27.60 -31.36 -22.58
CA ASN A 149 28.98 -31.04 -22.92
C ASN A 149 29.78 -32.30 -23.33
N LYS A 150 30.99 -32.13 -23.87
CA LYS A 150 31.79 -33.24 -24.40
C LYS A 150 32.09 -34.34 -23.37
N SER A 151 32.36 -33.95 -22.14
CA SER A 151 32.66 -34.87 -21.03
C SER A 151 31.42 -35.52 -20.40
N GLN A 152 30.21 -35.14 -20.82
CA GLN A 152 28.93 -35.53 -20.19
C GLN A 152 28.86 -35.22 -18.69
N SER A 153 29.58 -34.19 -18.25
CA SER A 153 29.52 -33.67 -16.88
C SER A 153 28.42 -32.63 -16.70
N THR A 154 27.91 -32.06 -17.79
CA THR A 154 26.85 -31.05 -17.77
C THR A 154 25.74 -31.41 -18.75
N ILE A 155 24.49 -31.48 -18.28
CA ILE A 155 23.33 -31.48 -19.17
C ILE A 155 23.15 -30.07 -19.71
N VAL A 156 23.12 -29.94 -21.03
CA VAL A 156 22.95 -28.66 -21.72
C VAL A 156 21.49 -28.46 -22.11
N GLN A 157 20.87 -29.48 -22.72
CA GLN A 157 19.46 -29.43 -23.13
C GLN A 157 18.82 -30.82 -23.11
N HIS A 158 17.72 -30.94 -22.38
CA HIS A 158 16.79 -32.05 -22.44
C HIS A 158 15.66 -31.73 -23.44
N PRO A 159 15.31 -32.67 -24.33
CA PRO A 159 14.19 -32.50 -25.28
C PRO A 159 12.83 -32.38 -24.56
N GLN A 160 12.04 -31.34 -24.87
CA GLN A 160 10.76 -31.04 -24.18
C GLN A 160 9.62 -32.03 -24.50
N GLY A 161 9.67 -32.71 -25.65
CA GLY A 161 8.65 -33.68 -26.08
C GLY A 161 8.79 -35.06 -25.42
N ARG A 162 9.70 -35.21 -24.47
CA ARG A 162 9.83 -36.42 -23.64
C ARG A 162 8.87 -36.37 -22.45
N PHE A 163 8.46 -37.55 -22.00
CA PHE A 163 7.49 -37.73 -20.92
C PHE A 163 7.88 -38.90 -20.02
N GLY A 164 7.25 -38.98 -18.83
CA GLY A 164 7.50 -40.04 -17.85
C GLY A 164 8.71 -39.76 -16.95
N SER A 165 9.53 -40.78 -16.71
CA SER A 165 10.71 -40.69 -15.82
C SER A 165 12.02 -40.59 -16.61
N TYR A 166 12.97 -39.79 -16.11
CA TYR A 166 14.33 -39.69 -16.67
C TYR A 166 15.38 -39.82 -15.57
N THR A 167 16.35 -40.72 -15.79
CA THR A 167 17.52 -40.86 -14.92
C THR A 167 18.71 -40.11 -15.51
N ILE A 168 19.19 -39.10 -14.79
CA ILE A 168 20.39 -38.35 -15.19
C ILE A 168 21.63 -39.27 -15.06
N PRO A 169 22.52 -39.33 -16.07
CA PRO A 169 23.71 -40.18 -16.03
C PRO A 169 24.65 -39.87 -14.85
N PRO A 170 25.28 -40.87 -14.21
CA PRO A 170 26.18 -40.66 -13.06
C PRO A 170 27.41 -39.78 -13.34
N THR A 171 27.76 -39.56 -14.61
CA THR A 171 28.85 -38.66 -15.02
C THR A 171 28.52 -37.19 -14.79
N VAL A 172 27.24 -36.85 -14.66
CA VAL A 172 26.77 -35.46 -14.55
C VAL A 172 27.08 -34.91 -13.15
N THR A 173 27.78 -33.79 -13.12
CA THR A 173 28.06 -32.99 -11.92
C THR A 173 27.25 -31.69 -11.90
N THR A 174 26.78 -31.22 -13.05
CA THR A 174 26.07 -29.95 -13.19
C THR A 174 24.82 -30.11 -14.05
N ILE A 175 23.69 -29.63 -13.57
CA ILE A 175 22.49 -29.44 -14.41
C ILE A 175 22.54 -28.01 -14.92
N GLY A 176 22.76 -27.83 -16.22
CA GLY A 176 22.96 -26.53 -16.82
C GLY A 176 21.74 -25.61 -16.70
N PRO A 177 21.93 -24.29 -16.89
CA PRO A 177 20.80 -23.36 -17.00
C PRO A 177 19.82 -23.82 -18.08
N PHE A 178 18.52 -23.74 -17.78
CA PHE A 178 17.44 -24.09 -18.71
C PHE A 178 17.42 -25.55 -19.20
N ALA A 179 18.24 -26.44 -18.64
CA ALA A 179 18.44 -27.81 -19.15
C ALA A 179 17.14 -28.61 -19.33
N PHE A 180 16.18 -28.50 -18.42
CA PHE A 180 14.86 -29.12 -18.49
C PHE A 180 13.73 -28.08 -18.56
N LEU A 181 14.03 -26.83 -18.92
CA LEU A 181 13.02 -25.78 -19.04
C LEU A 181 11.87 -26.23 -19.94
N GLY A 182 10.65 -26.19 -19.40
CA GLY A 182 9.43 -26.54 -20.14
C GLY A 182 9.29 -28.03 -20.44
N CYS A 183 10.01 -28.93 -19.77
CA CYS A 183 9.78 -30.38 -19.83
C CYS A 183 8.48 -30.77 -19.10
N GLY A 184 7.36 -30.20 -19.55
CA GLY A 184 6.08 -30.19 -18.85
C GLY A 184 5.38 -31.55 -18.74
N PHE A 185 5.84 -32.58 -19.47
CA PHE A 185 5.28 -33.93 -19.46
C PHE A 185 6.11 -34.94 -18.64
N MET A 186 7.20 -34.49 -18.01
CA MET A 186 8.03 -35.34 -17.14
C MET A 186 7.37 -35.47 -15.77
N SER A 187 7.16 -36.70 -15.31
CA SER A 187 6.58 -37.01 -13.99
C SER A 187 7.63 -37.21 -12.91
N GLU A 188 8.84 -37.66 -13.29
CA GLU A 188 9.94 -37.91 -12.35
C GLU A 188 11.30 -37.62 -13.01
N ILE A 189 12.21 -37.02 -12.25
CA ILE A 189 13.61 -36.86 -12.66
C ILE A 189 14.52 -37.32 -11.52
N LEU A 190 15.33 -38.34 -11.80
CA LEU A 190 16.27 -38.91 -10.84
C LEU A 190 17.64 -38.25 -11.00
N ILE A 191 18.04 -37.45 -10.02
CA ILE A 191 19.33 -36.76 -9.97
C ILE A 191 20.37 -37.64 -9.25
N PRO A 192 21.50 -38.00 -9.89
CA PRO A 192 22.53 -38.83 -9.26
C PRO A 192 23.32 -38.04 -8.22
N SER A 193 23.92 -38.76 -7.27
CA SER A 193 24.73 -38.19 -6.18
C SER A 193 26.03 -37.52 -6.62
N GLY A 194 26.35 -37.50 -7.93
CA GLY A 194 27.47 -36.74 -8.48
C GLY A 194 27.15 -35.26 -8.68
N VAL A 195 25.86 -34.88 -8.72
CA VAL A 195 25.44 -33.51 -9.01
C VAL A 195 25.72 -32.59 -7.83
N THR A 196 26.43 -31.50 -8.10
CA THR A 196 26.79 -30.47 -7.11
C THR A 196 26.08 -29.15 -7.33
N SER A 197 25.52 -28.90 -8.53
CA SER A 197 24.89 -27.62 -8.86
C SER A 197 23.70 -27.79 -9.81
N ILE A 198 22.62 -27.05 -9.52
CA ILE A 198 21.41 -26.94 -10.36
C ILE A 198 21.33 -25.49 -10.87
N GLY A 199 21.37 -25.31 -12.19
CA GLY A 199 21.41 -24.01 -12.84
C GLY A 199 20.11 -23.21 -12.81
N THR A 200 20.19 -21.96 -13.26
CA THR A 200 19.04 -21.05 -13.41
C THR A 200 17.97 -21.69 -14.29
N ALA A 201 16.72 -21.68 -13.81
CA ALA A 201 15.55 -22.20 -14.50
C ALA A 201 15.70 -23.65 -15.02
N ALA A 202 16.60 -24.44 -14.41
CA ALA A 202 16.93 -25.78 -14.87
C ALA A 202 15.70 -26.69 -15.04
N PHE A 203 14.73 -26.63 -14.13
CA PHE A 203 13.46 -27.38 -14.15
C PHE A 203 12.23 -26.46 -14.23
N SER A 204 12.42 -25.21 -14.63
CA SER A 204 11.29 -24.26 -14.71
C SER A 204 10.22 -24.78 -15.67
N SER A 205 8.94 -24.60 -15.32
CA SER A 205 7.77 -25.06 -16.09
C SER A 205 7.72 -26.58 -16.32
N CYS A 206 8.31 -27.39 -15.45
CA CYS A 206 8.07 -28.83 -15.40
C CYS A 206 6.73 -29.12 -14.69
N PHE A 207 5.61 -28.76 -15.32
CA PHE A 207 4.29 -28.73 -14.69
C PHE A 207 3.82 -30.08 -14.14
N SER A 208 4.17 -31.19 -14.78
CA SER A 208 3.76 -32.55 -14.35
C SER A 208 4.73 -33.24 -13.41
N LEU A 209 5.80 -32.56 -12.94
CA LEU A 209 6.81 -33.17 -12.10
C LEU A 209 6.26 -33.46 -10.70
N GLU A 210 6.03 -34.74 -10.39
CA GLU A 210 5.45 -35.20 -9.12
C GLU A 210 6.51 -35.53 -8.07
N SER A 211 7.71 -35.92 -8.51
CA SER A 211 8.80 -36.32 -7.62
C SER A 211 10.16 -35.87 -8.13
N ILE A 212 10.94 -35.25 -7.24
CA ILE A 212 12.35 -34.94 -7.45
C ILE A 212 13.11 -35.00 -6.13
N SER A 213 14.18 -35.80 -6.10
CA SER A 213 15.08 -35.89 -4.96
C SER A 213 16.35 -35.11 -5.25
N ILE A 214 16.59 -34.04 -4.50
CA ILE A 214 17.81 -33.24 -4.61
C ILE A 214 18.89 -33.89 -3.74
N PRO A 215 20.01 -34.39 -4.31
CA PRO A 215 21.01 -35.13 -3.55
C PRO A 215 21.81 -34.22 -2.61
N SER A 216 22.32 -34.79 -1.51
CA SER A 216 23.09 -34.07 -0.47
C SER A 216 24.45 -33.55 -0.93
N THR A 217 24.80 -33.74 -2.19
CA THR A 217 25.99 -33.17 -2.84
C THR A 217 25.71 -31.82 -3.48
N VAL A 218 24.43 -31.45 -3.68
CA VAL A 218 24.06 -30.15 -4.25
C VAL A 218 24.36 -29.06 -3.25
N THR A 219 25.17 -28.08 -3.66
CA THR A 219 25.53 -26.92 -2.84
C THR A 219 24.84 -25.63 -3.29
N SER A 220 24.38 -25.57 -4.54
CA SER A 220 23.72 -24.39 -5.11
C SER A 220 22.49 -24.74 -5.97
N ILE A 221 21.40 -24.00 -5.76
CA ILE A 221 20.19 -24.01 -6.60
C ILE A 221 20.03 -22.64 -7.26
N GLY A 222 19.98 -22.59 -8.58
CA GLY A 222 19.89 -21.36 -9.36
C GLY A 222 18.56 -20.62 -9.25
N ALA A 223 18.51 -19.40 -9.77
CA ALA A 223 17.27 -18.61 -9.81
C ALA A 223 16.20 -19.31 -10.65
N SER A 224 14.95 -19.29 -10.21
CA SER A 224 13.81 -19.93 -10.87
C SER A 224 13.98 -21.44 -11.15
N ALA A 225 14.93 -22.12 -10.51
CA ALA A 225 15.33 -23.49 -10.87
C ALA A 225 14.16 -24.48 -10.94
N PHE A 226 13.17 -24.36 -10.06
CA PHE A 226 11.95 -25.17 -10.01
C PHE A 226 10.69 -24.32 -10.14
N SER A 227 10.79 -23.12 -10.72
CA SER A 227 9.63 -22.23 -10.86
C SER A 227 8.57 -22.88 -11.75
N GLY A 228 7.30 -22.85 -11.38
CA GLY A 228 6.24 -23.44 -12.21
C GLY A 228 6.14 -24.97 -12.13
N CYS A 229 6.82 -25.64 -11.19
CA CYS A 229 6.65 -27.08 -10.94
C CYS A 229 5.32 -27.37 -10.24
N ALA A 230 4.21 -27.16 -10.96
CA ALA A 230 2.86 -27.18 -10.41
C ALA A 230 2.42 -28.54 -9.82
N GLY A 231 2.96 -29.65 -10.34
CA GLY A 231 2.66 -31.01 -9.87
C GLY A 231 3.46 -31.45 -8.65
N LEU A 232 4.42 -30.65 -8.16
CA LEU A 232 5.33 -31.06 -7.09
C LEU A 232 4.66 -30.87 -5.71
N PRO A 233 4.34 -31.93 -4.95
CA PRO A 233 3.65 -31.79 -3.67
C PRO A 233 4.60 -31.42 -2.54
N THR A 234 5.85 -31.91 -2.57
CA THR A 234 6.84 -31.69 -1.51
C THR A 234 8.22 -31.53 -2.10
N VAL A 235 9.06 -30.72 -1.44
CA VAL A 235 10.49 -30.67 -1.75
C VAL A 235 11.32 -30.65 -0.46
N THR A 236 12.34 -31.52 -0.42
CA THR A 236 13.38 -31.49 0.61
C THR A 236 14.63 -30.87 0.02
N ILE A 237 15.00 -29.68 0.49
CA ILE A 237 16.23 -29.02 0.10
C ILE A 237 17.33 -29.53 1.04
N PRO A 238 18.41 -30.15 0.54
CA PRO A 238 19.39 -30.78 1.40
C PRO A 238 20.21 -29.74 2.17
N GLY A 239 20.66 -30.12 3.37
CA GLY A 239 21.47 -29.27 4.26
C GLY A 239 22.82 -28.82 3.70
N SER A 240 23.25 -29.38 2.56
CA SER A 240 24.43 -28.97 1.81
C SER A 240 24.22 -27.69 0.99
N VAL A 241 22.97 -27.28 0.74
CA VAL A 241 22.63 -26.11 -0.08
C VAL A 241 22.94 -24.84 0.70
N THR A 242 24.00 -24.13 0.33
CA THR A 242 24.41 -22.86 0.94
C THR A 242 23.95 -21.65 0.12
N SER A 243 23.49 -21.87 -1.12
CA SER A 243 23.01 -20.81 -2.01
C SER A 243 21.73 -21.25 -2.75
N MET A 244 20.71 -20.41 -2.67
CA MET A 244 19.44 -20.58 -3.38
C MET A 244 19.09 -19.27 -4.11
N GLY A 245 18.80 -19.35 -5.40
CA GLY A 245 18.50 -18.18 -6.22
C GLY A 245 17.07 -17.64 -6.00
N LYS A 246 16.84 -16.42 -6.50
CA LYS A 246 15.51 -15.78 -6.51
C LYS A 246 14.49 -16.67 -7.22
N SER A 247 13.24 -16.69 -6.74
CA SER A 247 12.14 -17.44 -7.36
C SER A 247 12.36 -18.95 -7.49
N ALA A 248 13.31 -19.54 -6.76
CA ALA A 248 13.74 -20.93 -6.97
C ALA A 248 12.58 -21.94 -7.00
N PHE A 249 11.52 -21.72 -6.21
CA PHE A 249 10.31 -22.55 -6.15
C PHE A 249 9.03 -21.72 -6.32
N SER A 250 9.07 -20.59 -7.04
CA SER A 250 7.86 -19.79 -7.28
C SER A 250 6.87 -20.49 -8.21
N LEU A 251 5.59 -20.10 -8.17
CA LEU A 251 4.53 -20.64 -9.03
C LEU A 251 4.40 -22.17 -8.92
N CYS A 252 4.59 -22.72 -7.72
CA CYS A 252 4.41 -24.14 -7.42
C CYS A 252 3.11 -24.35 -6.63
N PRO A 253 1.91 -24.22 -7.24
CA PRO A 253 0.65 -24.29 -6.52
C PRO A 253 0.39 -25.65 -5.85
N GLY A 254 0.97 -26.74 -6.37
CA GLY A 254 0.88 -28.07 -5.76
C GLY A 254 1.70 -28.25 -4.49
N LEU A 255 2.67 -27.37 -4.21
CA LEU A 255 3.60 -27.54 -3.08
C LEU A 255 2.88 -27.36 -1.75
N THR A 256 2.73 -28.44 -0.99
CA THR A 256 2.07 -28.45 0.32
C THR A 256 3.04 -28.24 1.48
N SER A 257 4.30 -28.67 1.31
CA SER A 257 5.33 -28.53 2.34
C SER A 257 6.73 -28.41 1.74
N VAL A 258 7.58 -27.61 2.38
CA VAL A 258 9.00 -27.48 2.06
C VAL A 258 9.84 -27.61 3.33
N VAL A 259 10.96 -28.33 3.23
CA VAL A 259 12.00 -28.33 4.27
C VAL A 259 13.10 -27.36 3.86
N ILE A 260 13.22 -26.25 4.58
CA ILE A 260 14.27 -25.25 4.40
C ILE A 260 15.54 -25.73 5.14
N PRO A 261 16.72 -25.72 4.50
CA PRO A 261 17.94 -26.21 5.12
C PRO A 261 18.53 -25.16 6.07
N SER A 262 19.14 -25.61 7.17
CA SER A 262 19.74 -24.73 8.18
C SER A 262 20.98 -23.98 7.71
N SER A 263 21.51 -24.33 6.55
CA SER A 263 22.66 -23.71 5.88
C SER A 263 22.33 -22.38 5.19
N LEU A 264 21.05 -22.04 5.01
CA LEU A 264 20.65 -20.76 4.41
C LEU A 264 20.60 -19.66 5.47
N ALA A 265 21.29 -18.55 5.18
CA ALA A 265 21.22 -17.32 5.97
C ALA A 265 20.00 -16.46 5.61
N ALA A 266 19.37 -16.69 4.45
CA ALA A 266 18.25 -15.89 3.98
C ALA A 266 17.28 -16.74 3.16
N ILE A 267 15.99 -16.41 3.21
CA ILE A 267 15.04 -16.83 2.18
C ILE A 267 15.14 -15.85 1.01
N PRO A 268 15.48 -16.30 -0.21
CA PRO A 268 15.61 -15.43 -1.36
C PRO A 268 14.31 -14.73 -1.76
N GLU A 269 14.44 -13.65 -2.51
CA GLU A 269 13.33 -12.94 -3.15
C GLU A 269 12.44 -13.91 -3.95
N SER A 270 11.12 -13.81 -3.74
CA SER A 270 10.09 -14.61 -4.40
C SER A 270 10.26 -16.13 -4.32
N ALA A 271 11.10 -16.66 -3.41
CA ALA A 271 11.50 -18.07 -3.40
C ALA A 271 10.33 -19.06 -3.48
N PHE A 272 9.21 -18.75 -2.81
CA PHE A 272 7.98 -19.55 -2.76
C PHE A 272 6.75 -18.74 -3.16
N GLN A 273 6.91 -17.67 -3.95
CA GLN A 273 5.79 -16.85 -4.42
C GLN A 273 4.75 -17.72 -5.15
N PHE A 274 3.46 -17.49 -4.94
CA PHE A 274 2.34 -18.25 -5.56
C PHE A 274 2.34 -19.76 -5.25
N CYS A 275 2.91 -20.21 -4.12
CA CYS A 275 2.75 -21.57 -3.62
C CYS A 275 1.39 -21.74 -2.92
N GLY A 276 0.32 -21.84 -3.73
CA GLY A 276 -1.08 -21.81 -3.29
C GLY A 276 -1.45 -22.77 -2.15
N ASN A 277 -0.89 -23.99 -2.14
CA ASN A 277 -1.22 -25.02 -1.17
C ASN A 277 -0.21 -25.14 -0.02
N LEU A 278 0.80 -24.26 0.06
CA LEU A 278 1.85 -24.36 1.08
C LEU A 278 1.22 -24.12 2.46
N ALA A 279 1.05 -25.18 3.26
CA ALA A 279 0.27 -25.11 4.49
C ALA A 279 1.02 -24.46 5.65
N SER A 280 2.33 -24.74 5.74
CA SER A 280 3.19 -24.22 6.80
C SER A 280 4.64 -24.12 6.35
N VAL A 281 5.37 -23.17 6.94
CA VAL A 281 6.82 -23.03 6.80
C VAL A 281 7.48 -23.00 8.17
N ASN A 282 8.56 -23.76 8.33
CA ASN A 282 9.44 -23.70 9.49
C ASN A 282 10.81 -23.17 9.06
N LEU A 283 11.13 -21.94 9.45
CA LEU A 283 12.40 -21.32 9.11
C LEU A 283 13.48 -21.70 10.15
N PRO A 284 14.62 -22.27 9.72
CA PRO A 284 15.65 -22.74 10.65
C PRO A 284 16.40 -21.58 11.31
N ALA A 285 17.06 -21.87 12.45
CA ALA A 285 17.75 -20.89 13.30
C ALA A 285 18.87 -20.08 12.60
N GLY A 286 19.35 -20.51 11.44
CA GLY A 286 20.35 -19.76 10.66
C GLY A 286 19.77 -18.63 9.81
N VAL A 287 18.45 -18.55 9.62
CA VAL A 287 17.84 -17.56 8.74
C VAL A 287 17.75 -16.19 9.41
N GLU A 288 18.49 -15.23 8.87
CA GLU A 288 18.57 -13.85 9.35
C GLU A 288 17.63 -12.90 8.60
N SER A 289 17.17 -13.27 7.40
CA SER A 289 16.29 -12.42 6.57
C SER A 289 15.32 -13.20 5.70
N ILE A 290 14.14 -12.60 5.46
CA ILE A 290 13.17 -13.06 4.47
C ILE A 290 13.13 -12.04 3.34
N GLY A 291 13.47 -12.46 2.12
CA GLY A 291 13.54 -11.59 0.95
C GLY A 291 12.17 -11.06 0.50
N PRO A 292 12.15 -10.02 -0.34
CA PRO A 292 10.89 -9.48 -0.87
C PRO A 292 10.06 -10.55 -1.58
N SER A 293 8.75 -10.53 -1.37
CA SER A 293 7.79 -11.46 -1.96
C SER A 293 8.04 -12.95 -1.70
N ALA A 294 8.92 -13.34 -0.76
CA ALA A 294 9.35 -14.72 -0.55
C ALA A 294 8.21 -15.73 -0.42
N PHE A 295 7.11 -15.37 0.24
CA PHE A 295 5.88 -16.16 0.39
C PHE A 295 4.65 -15.39 -0.13
N ASN A 296 4.84 -14.43 -1.03
CA ASN A 296 3.71 -13.65 -1.57
C ASN A 296 2.71 -14.57 -2.28
N ALA A 297 1.42 -14.31 -2.06
CA ALA A 297 0.30 -15.06 -2.60
C ALA A 297 0.34 -16.56 -2.29
N CYS A 298 0.65 -16.92 -1.04
CA CYS A 298 0.50 -18.27 -0.50
C CYS A 298 -0.76 -18.36 0.37
N PRO A 299 -1.98 -18.36 -0.20
CA PRO A 299 -3.23 -18.36 0.58
C PRO A 299 -3.40 -19.58 1.48
N GLY A 300 -2.79 -20.72 1.15
CA GLY A 300 -2.78 -21.91 2.00
C GLY A 300 -1.91 -21.79 3.26
N LEU A 301 -1.06 -20.77 3.36
CA LEU A 301 -0.10 -20.64 4.45
C LEU A 301 -0.79 -20.25 5.75
N ALA A 302 -1.07 -21.24 6.59
CA ALA A 302 -1.78 -21.08 7.85
C ALA A 302 -0.84 -20.80 9.04
N ALA A 303 0.41 -21.25 8.96
CA ALA A 303 1.38 -21.10 10.04
C ALA A 303 2.81 -20.90 9.52
N ALA A 304 3.54 -19.94 10.10
CA ALA A 304 4.96 -19.76 9.86
C ALA A 304 5.71 -19.70 11.20
N THR A 305 6.74 -20.53 11.35
CA THR A 305 7.66 -20.46 12.50
C THR A 305 8.89 -19.66 12.09
N LEU A 306 9.14 -18.55 12.79
CA LEU A 306 10.22 -17.61 12.52
C LEU A 306 11.33 -17.79 13.58
N PRO A 307 12.63 -17.81 13.19
CA PRO A 307 13.73 -18.00 14.14
C PRO A 307 14.06 -16.71 14.89
N SER A 308 14.65 -16.84 16.08
CA SER A 308 15.09 -15.71 16.91
C SER A 308 16.27 -14.92 16.33
N THR A 309 16.84 -15.37 15.22
CA THR A 309 17.92 -14.69 14.46
C THR A 309 17.38 -13.80 13.35
N LEU A 310 16.07 -13.87 13.06
CA LEU A 310 15.46 -13.09 11.98
C LEU A 310 15.50 -11.60 12.31
N THR A 311 16.15 -10.81 11.46
CA THR A 311 16.33 -9.36 11.63
C THR A 311 15.48 -8.54 10.67
N SER A 312 15.09 -9.10 9.53
CA SER A 312 14.39 -8.36 8.47
C SER A 312 13.36 -9.20 7.72
N ILE A 313 12.22 -8.57 7.43
CA ILE A 313 11.14 -9.10 6.60
C ILE A 313 10.99 -8.16 5.39
N GLY A 314 11.21 -8.68 4.18
CA GLY A 314 11.19 -7.91 2.95
C GLY A 314 9.81 -7.42 2.53
N ALA A 315 9.78 -6.50 1.55
CA ALA A 315 8.55 -5.97 0.98
C ALA A 315 7.67 -7.11 0.43
N MET A 316 6.37 -7.06 0.69
CA MET A 316 5.39 -8.07 0.26
C MET A 316 5.70 -9.52 0.68
N ALA A 317 6.61 -9.76 1.64
CA ALA A 317 7.11 -11.11 1.96
C ALA A 317 6.01 -12.14 2.26
N PHE A 318 4.94 -11.75 2.95
CA PHE A 318 3.76 -12.56 3.24
C PHE A 318 2.48 -11.97 2.63
N ALA A 319 2.58 -11.03 1.69
CA ALA A 319 1.38 -10.40 1.12
C ALA A 319 0.48 -11.44 0.44
N GLY A 320 -0.81 -11.45 0.73
CA GLY A 320 -1.78 -12.41 0.19
C GLY A 320 -1.76 -13.79 0.85
N CYS A 321 -1.07 -13.95 2.00
CA CYS A 321 -1.17 -15.14 2.84
C CYS A 321 -2.48 -15.12 3.64
N SER A 322 -3.63 -15.21 2.96
CA SER A 322 -4.95 -15.09 3.56
C SER A 322 -5.29 -16.19 4.57
N GLY A 323 -4.61 -17.34 4.54
CA GLY A 323 -4.74 -18.40 5.54
C GLY A 323 -4.03 -18.12 6.86
N LEU A 324 -3.14 -17.12 6.92
CA LEU A 324 -2.27 -16.88 8.07
C LEU A 324 -3.06 -16.26 9.24
N GLY A 325 -3.47 -17.09 10.19
CA GLY A 325 -4.34 -16.68 11.31
C GLY A 325 -3.64 -15.90 12.43
N SER A 326 -2.40 -16.28 12.72
CA SER A 326 -1.56 -15.69 13.76
C SER A 326 -0.09 -15.81 13.36
N LEU A 327 0.71 -14.81 13.72
CA LEU A 327 2.16 -14.83 13.49
C LEU A 327 2.89 -14.18 14.66
N ASN A 328 3.85 -14.89 15.22
CA ASN A 328 4.73 -14.35 16.26
C ASN A 328 6.00 -13.81 15.62
N LEU A 329 6.14 -12.48 15.61
CA LEU A 329 7.37 -11.83 15.15
C LEU A 329 8.43 -11.90 16.27
N PRO A 330 9.66 -12.38 15.98
CA PRO A 330 10.70 -12.47 16.99
C PRO A 330 11.21 -11.07 17.38
N PRO A 331 11.65 -10.85 18.65
CA PRO A 331 12.15 -9.56 19.12
C PRO A 331 13.34 -8.99 18.35
N SER A 332 14.05 -9.83 17.59
CA SER A 332 15.19 -9.46 16.77
C SER A 332 14.83 -8.72 15.48
N VAL A 333 13.55 -8.72 15.07
CA VAL A 333 13.12 -8.06 13.82
C VAL A 333 13.23 -6.55 13.99
N ALA A 334 14.11 -5.94 13.21
CA ALA A 334 14.32 -4.49 13.17
C ALA A 334 13.60 -3.82 12.00
N THR A 335 13.34 -4.57 10.91
CA THR A 335 12.71 -4.01 9.70
C THR A 335 11.60 -4.90 9.15
N ILE A 336 10.49 -4.27 8.80
CA ILE A 336 9.34 -4.86 8.10
C ILE A 336 9.10 -4.02 6.85
N GLY A 337 9.22 -4.63 5.68
CA GLY A 337 9.14 -3.95 4.40
C GLY A 337 7.71 -3.54 4.00
N PRO A 338 7.57 -2.62 3.03
CA PRO A 338 6.27 -2.21 2.51
C PRO A 338 5.41 -3.39 2.07
N GLY A 339 4.14 -3.39 2.47
CA GLY A 339 3.19 -4.43 2.11
C GLY A 339 3.49 -5.82 2.68
N ALA A 340 4.44 -5.98 3.62
CA ALA A 340 4.90 -7.31 4.06
C ALA A 340 3.77 -8.26 4.47
N PHE A 341 2.68 -7.75 5.04
CA PHE A 341 1.50 -8.51 5.45
C PHE A 341 0.22 -8.06 4.74
N ALA A 342 0.31 -7.33 3.62
CA ALA A 342 -0.87 -6.87 2.89
C ALA A 342 -1.76 -8.06 2.48
N ASN A 343 -3.08 -7.93 2.59
CA ASN A 343 -4.06 -8.97 2.28
C ASN A 343 -3.85 -10.30 3.04
N CYS A 344 -3.25 -10.25 4.24
CA CYS A 344 -3.28 -11.35 5.20
C CYS A 344 -4.63 -11.36 5.93
N SER A 345 -5.71 -11.58 5.20
CA SER A 345 -7.08 -11.45 5.72
C SER A 345 -7.44 -12.49 6.80
N GLY A 346 -6.64 -13.53 7.01
CA GLY A 346 -6.77 -14.44 8.16
C GLY A 346 -6.23 -13.88 9.48
N LEU A 347 -5.33 -12.88 9.42
CA LEU A 347 -4.61 -12.38 10.59
C LEU A 347 -5.56 -11.64 11.54
N THR A 348 -5.63 -12.11 12.78
CA THR A 348 -6.56 -11.55 13.79
C THR A 348 -5.88 -10.61 14.78
N ALA A 349 -4.62 -10.89 15.11
CA ALA A 349 -3.79 -10.06 15.96
C ALA A 349 -2.32 -10.21 15.60
N LEU A 350 -1.54 -9.16 15.84
CA LEU A 350 -0.09 -9.17 15.69
C LEU A 350 0.56 -8.16 16.63
N ALA A 351 1.73 -8.52 17.19
CA ALA A 351 2.57 -7.62 17.95
C ALA A 351 3.80 -7.24 17.12
N ILE A 352 4.00 -5.95 16.89
CA ILE A 352 5.20 -5.44 16.21
C ILE A 352 6.35 -5.42 17.24
N PRO A 353 7.52 -6.01 16.93
CA PRO A 353 8.65 -6.07 17.87
C PRO A 353 9.25 -4.71 18.21
N ASP A 354 9.75 -4.61 19.45
CA ASP A 354 10.58 -3.49 19.90
C ASP A 354 11.84 -3.39 19.02
N GLY A 355 12.05 -2.23 18.40
CA GLY A 355 13.16 -2.00 17.46
C GLY A 355 12.70 -1.67 16.04
N VAL A 356 11.45 -1.96 15.69
CA VAL A 356 10.83 -1.46 14.46
C VAL A 356 10.57 0.04 14.61
N GLY A 357 11.21 0.85 13.77
CA GLY A 357 11.11 2.31 13.79
C GLY A 357 9.97 2.89 12.95
N THR A 358 9.54 2.16 11.92
CA THR A 358 8.53 2.60 10.95
C THR A 358 7.63 1.44 10.58
N ILE A 359 6.33 1.67 10.54
CA ILE A 359 5.37 0.80 9.84
C ILE A 359 5.30 1.31 8.41
N ALA A 360 5.86 0.57 7.47
CA ALA A 360 5.98 1.00 6.08
C ALA A 360 4.63 1.02 5.33
N ASP A 361 4.63 1.59 4.13
CA ASP A 361 3.45 1.69 3.28
C ASP A 361 2.78 0.32 3.06
N CYS A 362 1.45 0.32 3.12
CA CYS A 362 0.60 -0.86 2.92
C CYS A 362 0.89 -2.07 3.82
N THR A 363 1.71 -1.96 4.87
CA THR A 363 2.24 -3.12 5.63
C THR A 363 1.16 -4.12 6.03
N PHE A 364 0.00 -3.64 6.51
CA PHE A 364 -1.17 -4.44 6.91
C PHE A 364 -2.42 -4.11 6.07
N ALA A 365 -2.29 -3.47 4.91
CA ALA A 365 -3.43 -3.14 4.05
C ALA A 365 -4.27 -4.40 3.76
N PHE A 366 -5.60 -4.29 3.79
CA PHE A 366 -6.55 -5.38 3.56
C PHE A 366 -6.44 -6.57 4.53
N CYS A 367 -5.89 -6.37 5.74
CA CYS A 367 -6.02 -7.35 6.83
C CYS A 367 -7.41 -7.25 7.48
N THR A 368 -8.44 -7.68 6.75
CA THR A 368 -9.85 -7.41 7.08
C THR A 368 -10.32 -7.99 8.42
N ASN A 369 -9.67 -9.04 8.94
CA ASN A 369 -9.99 -9.65 10.23
C ASN A 369 -9.06 -9.21 11.37
N LEU A 370 -8.14 -8.26 11.13
CA LEU A 370 -7.22 -7.76 12.16
C LEU A 370 -8.00 -6.94 13.19
N VAL A 371 -8.20 -7.52 14.38
CA VAL A 371 -8.96 -6.90 15.48
C VAL A 371 -8.07 -5.99 16.31
N SER A 372 -6.82 -6.40 16.53
CA SER A 372 -5.87 -5.69 17.39
C SER A 372 -4.45 -5.74 16.84
N ILE A 373 -3.72 -4.65 16.95
CA ILE A 373 -2.29 -4.61 16.70
C ILE A 373 -1.56 -3.91 17.84
N THR A 374 -0.44 -4.47 18.30
CA THR A 374 0.42 -3.81 19.27
C THR A 374 1.52 -3.05 18.54
N ILE A 375 1.54 -1.72 18.69
CA ILE A 375 2.55 -0.84 18.11
C ILE A 375 3.53 -0.42 19.22
N PRO A 376 4.84 -0.73 19.12
CA PRO A 376 5.81 -0.43 20.17
C PRO A 376 6.19 1.06 20.16
N SER A 377 6.74 1.54 21.27
CA SER A 377 7.16 2.94 21.43
C SER A 377 8.32 3.35 20.50
N SER A 378 9.01 2.38 19.87
CA SER A 378 10.06 2.64 18.90
C SER A 378 9.52 3.18 17.56
N VAL A 379 8.23 2.96 17.25
CA VAL A 379 7.63 3.44 16.00
C VAL A 379 7.45 4.95 16.04
N THR A 380 8.07 5.65 15.09
CA THR A 380 7.98 7.12 14.94
C THR A 380 7.16 7.54 13.72
N SER A 381 6.91 6.63 12.77
CA SER A 381 6.08 6.89 11.60
C SER A 381 5.25 5.68 11.15
N ILE A 382 4.04 5.97 10.65
CA ILE A 382 3.16 5.02 9.96
C ILE A 382 2.97 5.52 8.53
N GLY A 383 3.33 4.69 7.56
CA GLY A 383 3.31 4.99 6.13
C GLY A 383 1.92 4.97 5.49
N SER A 384 1.88 5.28 4.20
CA SER A 384 0.63 5.40 3.45
C SER A 384 -0.10 4.06 3.34
N ALA A 385 -1.42 4.07 3.50
CA ALA A 385 -2.29 2.90 3.45
C ALA A 385 -1.87 1.74 4.37
N ALA A 386 -1.05 1.99 5.41
CA ALA A 386 -0.47 0.94 6.25
C ALA A 386 -1.52 0.00 6.88
N PHE A 387 -2.71 0.51 7.20
CA PHE A 387 -3.85 -0.22 7.73
C PHE A 387 -5.12 0.00 6.88
N GLU A 388 -4.98 0.35 5.60
CA GLU A 388 -6.13 0.50 4.71
C GLU A 388 -6.99 -0.77 4.74
N ASN A 389 -8.31 -0.64 4.81
CA ASN A 389 -9.27 -1.74 4.81
C ASN A 389 -9.11 -2.76 5.95
N CYS A 390 -8.50 -2.37 7.08
CA CYS A 390 -8.52 -3.15 8.33
C CYS A 390 -9.87 -3.00 9.05
N HIS A 391 -10.94 -3.51 8.43
CA HIS A 391 -12.33 -3.21 8.84
C HIS A 391 -12.67 -3.65 10.27
N ALA A 392 -12.00 -4.68 10.80
CA ALA A 392 -12.23 -5.21 12.14
C ALA A 392 -11.40 -4.52 13.25
N LEU A 393 -10.51 -3.58 12.91
CA LEU A 393 -9.62 -2.94 13.88
C LEU A 393 -10.42 -2.00 14.79
N GLN A 394 -10.49 -2.33 16.09
CA GLN A 394 -11.41 -1.65 17.03
C GLN A 394 -10.76 -0.55 17.88
N CYS A 395 -9.60 -0.84 18.46
CA CYS A 395 -8.89 0.08 19.35
C CYS A 395 -7.42 0.16 18.92
N LEU A 396 -6.93 1.39 18.83
CA LEU A 396 -5.57 1.66 18.40
C LEU A 396 -4.93 2.68 19.33
N GLU A 397 -3.99 2.21 20.16
CA GLU A 397 -3.10 3.07 20.92
C GLU A 397 -1.88 3.41 20.06
N LEU A 398 -1.77 4.68 19.68
CA LEU A 398 -0.62 5.18 18.93
C LEU A 398 0.53 5.54 19.89
N PRO A 399 1.80 5.27 19.54
CA PRO A 399 2.92 5.52 20.42
C PRO A 399 3.16 7.03 20.62
N ALA A 400 3.54 7.42 21.83
CA ALA A 400 3.73 8.83 22.21
C ALA A 400 4.83 9.57 21.44
N GLY A 401 5.72 8.85 20.74
CA GLY A 401 6.79 9.40 19.91
C GLY A 401 6.43 9.48 18.41
N LEU A 402 5.20 9.13 18.02
CA LEU A 402 4.77 9.15 16.62
C LEU A 402 4.68 10.59 16.10
N THR A 403 5.35 10.87 14.99
CA THR A 403 5.39 12.23 14.40
C THR A 403 4.59 12.36 13.12
N SER A 404 4.32 11.27 12.39
CA SER A 404 3.62 11.30 11.12
C SER A 404 2.67 10.11 10.88
N LEU A 405 1.50 10.40 10.31
CA LEU A 405 0.56 9.44 9.73
C LEU A 405 0.44 9.70 8.23
N GLY A 406 0.76 8.68 7.41
CA GLY A 406 0.75 8.78 5.96
C GLY A 406 -0.65 8.77 5.32
N ASP A 407 -0.71 9.16 4.05
CA ASP A 407 -1.94 9.16 3.23
C ASP A 407 -2.73 7.84 3.39
N SER A 408 -4.02 7.94 3.67
CA SER A 408 -4.92 6.79 3.79
C SER A 408 -4.51 5.73 4.84
N ALA A 409 -3.65 6.06 5.81
CA ALA A 409 -3.09 5.09 6.76
C ALA A 409 -4.15 4.21 7.46
N PHE A 410 -5.33 4.73 7.75
CA PHE A 410 -6.47 4.02 8.36
C PHE A 410 -7.75 4.10 7.51
N LEU A 411 -7.62 4.30 6.20
CA LEU A 411 -8.76 4.33 5.28
C LEU A 411 -9.63 3.07 5.44
N GLN A 412 -10.94 3.22 5.60
CA GLN A 412 -11.92 2.13 5.75
C GLN A 412 -11.71 1.21 6.98
N CYS A 413 -11.08 1.71 8.05
CA CYS A 413 -11.09 1.06 9.37
C CYS A 413 -12.46 1.23 10.06
N GLY A 414 -13.47 0.50 9.57
CA GLY A 414 -14.87 0.73 9.92
C GLY A 414 -15.26 0.44 11.37
N ALA A 415 -14.53 -0.44 12.07
CA ALA A 415 -14.77 -0.75 13.49
C ALA A 415 -14.01 0.17 14.46
N LEU A 416 -13.22 1.11 13.96
CA LEU A 416 -12.38 1.98 14.79
C LEU A 416 -13.24 3.04 15.48
N GLU A 417 -13.58 2.82 16.75
CA GLU A 417 -14.48 3.70 17.51
C GLU A 417 -13.78 4.92 18.10
N VAL A 418 -12.57 4.70 18.64
CA VAL A 418 -11.76 5.72 19.32
C VAL A 418 -10.31 5.58 18.88
N VAL A 419 -9.68 6.73 18.59
CA VAL A 419 -8.25 6.84 18.32
C VAL A 419 -7.69 7.94 19.20
N VAL A 420 -6.67 7.61 19.99
CA VAL A 420 -5.92 8.60 20.76
C VAL A 420 -4.72 9.04 19.95
N LEU A 421 -4.76 10.25 19.41
CA LEU A 421 -3.66 10.85 18.65
C LEU A 421 -2.59 11.39 19.61
N PRO A 422 -1.29 11.09 19.41
CA PRO A 422 -0.25 11.55 20.31
C PRO A 422 0.07 13.04 20.10
N PRO A 423 0.47 13.77 21.16
CA PRO A 423 0.73 15.21 21.09
C PRO A 423 1.95 15.57 20.21
N SER A 424 2.82 14.60 19.92
CA SER A 424 3.98 14.76 19.02
C SER A 424 3.62 14.76 17.53
N LEU A 425 2.38 14.40 17.17
CA LEU A 425 1.94 14.31 15.79
C LEU A 425 1.93 15.70 15.14
N SER A 426 2.63 15.86 14.03
CA SER A 426 2.74 17.13 13.30
C SER A 426 1.96 17.15 12.00
N LEU A 427 1.51 15.99 11.52
CA LEU A 427 0.87 15.84 10.22
C LEU A 427 -0.22 14.75 10.23
N ILE A 428 -1.40 15.11 9.69
CA ILE A 428 -2.47 14.19 9.30
C ILE A 428 -2.69 14.38 7.79
N GLU A 429 -2.22 13.42 7.00
CA GLU A 429 -2.25 13.49 5.54
C GLU A 429 -3.63 13.17 4.94
N ALA A 430 -3.73 13.13 3.62
CA ALA A 430 -5.00 13.00 2.93
C ALA A 430 -5.64 11.63 3.19
N SER A 431 -6.96 11.62 3.37
CA SER A 431 -7.77 10.41 3.59
C SER A 431 -7.35 9.52 4.78
N THR A 432 -6.51 10.02 5.70
CA THR A 432 -5.94 9.22 6.81
C THR A 432 -6.97 8.38 7.55
N PHE A 433 -8.13 8.94 7.90
CA PHE A 433 -9.24 8.26 8.58
C PHE A 433 -10.51 8.21 7.72
N SER A 434 -10.40 8.36 6.41
CA SER A 434 -11.56 8.34 5.51
C SER A 434 -12.32 7.02 5.64
N LEU A 435 -13.65 7.08 5.65
CA LEU A 435 -14.57 5.94 5.79
C LEU A 435 -14.38 5.13 7.08
N CYS A 436 -13.80 5.71 8.13
CA CYS A 436 -13.85 5.18 9.50
C CYS A 436 -15.25 5.40 10.10
N VAL A 437 -16.24 4.64 9.61
CA VAL A 437 -17.65 4.84 9.96
C VAL A 437 -17.97 4.64 11.44
N GLY A 438 -17.14 3.88 12.17
CA GLY A 438 -17.27 3.66 13.62
C GLY A 438 -16.72 4.80 14.48
N LEU A 439 -15.89 5.70 13.93
CA LEU A 439 -15.23 6.75 14.70
C LEU A 439 -16.24 7.78 15.19
N THR A 440 -16.46 7.88 16.50
CA THR A 440 -17.50 8.76 17.07
C THR A 440 -16.99 10.12 17.49
N SER A 441 -15.74 10.20 17.91
CA SER A 441 -15.12 11.43 18.40
C SER A 441 -13.63 11.47 18.08
N ILE A 442 -13.08 12.67 17.86
CA ILE A 442 -11.64 12.84 17.71
C ILE A 442 -11.14 14.17 18.27
N GLU A 443 -10.01 14.11 18.97
CA GLU A 443 -9.25 15.27 19.42
C GLU A 443 -8.00 15.42 18.55
N ILE A 444 -7.91 16.54 17.85
CA ILE A 444 -6.77 16.84 16.97
C ILE A 444 -5.65 17.49 17.79
N PRO A 445 -4.42 16.95 17.79
CA PRO A 445 -3.32 17.43 18.63
C PRO A 445 -2.95 18.90 18.38
N PRO A 446 -2.45 19.62 19.42
CA PRO A 446 -2.12 21.05 19.33
C PRO A 446 -1.02 21.40 18.32
N GLY A 447 -0.18 20.43 17.93
CA GLY A 447 0.89 20.63 16.94
C GLY A 447 0.41 20.67 15.48
N ILE A 448 -0.83 20.28 15.20
CA ILE A 448 -1.37 20.20 13.83
C ILE A 448 -1.79 21.59 13.32
N GLN A 449 -1.20 22.00 12.20
CA GLN A 449 -1.52 23.28 11.54
C GLN A 449 -2.50 23.14 10.38
N SER A 450 -2.64 21.95 9.81
CA SER A 450 -3.56 21.70 8.69
C SER A 450 -4.07 20.26 8.72
N LEU A 451 -5.31 20.08 8.25
CA LEU A 451 -5.88 18.75 8.01
C LEU A 451 -5.92 18.47 6.50
N GLY A 452 -5.42 17.30 6.10
CA GLY A 452 -5.35 16.87 4.71
C GLY A 452 -6.72 16.75 4.01
N ALA A 453 -6.69 16.68 2.67
CA ALA A 453 -7.90 16.47 1.88
C ALA A 453 -8.56 15.12 2.24
N SER A 454 -9.88 15.11 2.37
CA SER A 454 -10.66 13.92 2.74
C SER A 454 -10.24 13.23 4.04
N ALA A 455 -9.47 13.88 4.93
CA ALA A 455 -8.89 13.22 6.12
C ALA A 455 -9.91 12.44 6.97
N PHE A 456 -11.15 12.93 7.07
CA PHE A 456 -12.27 12.32 7.78
C PHE A 456 -13.49 12.12 6.87
N GLN A 457 -13.29 12.05 5.55
CA GLN A 457 -14.40 11.89 4.61
C GLN A 457 -15.19 10.61 4.92
N GLY A 458 -16.51 10.71 5.06
CA GLY A 458 -17.40 9.58 5.24
C GLY A 458 -17.29 8.90 6.60
N CYS A 459 -16.67 9.56 7.59
CA CYS A 459 -16.78 9.17 9.00
C CYS A 459 -18.20 9.46 9.51
N SER A 460 -19.17 8.67 9.06
CA SER A 460 -20.59 8.92 9.29
C SER A 460 -21.01 8.82 10.76
N GLY A 461 -20.23 8.15 11.61
CA GLY A 461 -20.40 8.11 13.06
C GLY A 461 -19.81 9.32 13.80
N LEU A 462 -18.99 10.16 13.15
CA LEU A 462 -18.22 11.22 13.79
C LEU A 462 -19.14 12.37 14.23
N ALA A 463 -19.41 12.44 15.53
CA ALA A 463 -20.32 13.41 16.13
C ALA A 463 -19.59 14.56 16.83
N GLU A 464 -18.37 14.31 17.34
CA GLU A 464 -17.59 15.27 18.12
C GLU A 464 -16.18 15.43 17.55
N VAL A 465 -15.78 16.67 17.26
CA VAL A 465 -14.44 17.00 16.75
C VAL A 465 -13.90 18.18 17.54
N THR A 466 -12.73 17.99 18.17
CA THR A 466 -11.99 19.07 18.83
C THR A 466 -10.81 19.48 17.97
N LEU A 467 -10.83 20.73 17.49
CA LEU A 467 -9.77 21.30 16.67
C LEU A 467 -8.79 22.12 17.54
N PRO A 468 -7.47 22.12 17.25
CA PRO A 468 -6.51 22.87 18.04
C PRO A 468 -6.56 24.36 17.70
N SER A 469 -6.25 25.20 18.69
CA SER A 469 -6.28 26.67 18.56
C SER A 469 -5.25 27.24 17.57
N GLY A 470 -4.30 26.43 17.10
CA GLY A 470 -3.29 26.80 16.11
C GLY A 470 -3.58 26.32 14.69
N LEU A 471 -4.75 25.70 14.43
CA LEU A 471 -5.11 25.18 13.13
C LEU A 471 -5.33 26.31 12.11
N LEU A 472 -4.67 26.23 10.96
CA LEU A 472 -4.71 27.25 9.91
C LEU A 472 -5.63 26.86 8.75
N SER A 473 -5.73 25.58 8.41
CA SER A 473 -6.52 25.16 7.24
C SER A 473 -7.20 23.80 7.36
N LEU A 474 -8.38 23.70 6.73
CA LEU A 474 -9.10 22.45 6.51
C LEU A 474 -9.08 22.09 5.01
N GLY A 475 -8.64 20.88 4.68
CA GLY A 475 -8.55 20.41 3.29
C GLY A 475 -9.88 20.22 2.57
N THR A 476 -9.81 20.06 1.25
CA THR A 476 -10.95 19.67 0.39
C THR A 476 -11.58 18.38 0.91
N ASN A 477 -12.92 18.32 1.02
CA ASN A 477 -13.68 17.18 1.53
C ASN A 477 -13.33 16.71 2.96
N CYS A 478 -12.62 17.50 3.78
CA CYS A 478 -12.05 17.04 5.04
C CYS A 478 -13.05 16.29 5.94
N PHE A 479 -14.27 16.82 6.10
CA PHE A 479 -15.38 16.23 6.87
C PHE A 479 -16.59 15.91 5.98
N ARG A 480 -16.38 15.68 4.67
CA ARG A 480 -17.47 15.37 3.75
C ARG A 480 -18.19 14.10 4.20
N ASP A 481 -19.51 14.11 4.21
CA ASP A 481 -20.40 13.01 4.59
C ASP A 481 -20.20 12.53 6.05
N CYS A 482 -19.67 13.38 6.94
CA CYS A 482 -19.72 13.20 8.40
C CYS A 482 -21.15 13.46 8.92
N SER A 483 -22.07 12.56 8.61
CA SER A 483 -23.51 12.77 8.78
C SER A 483 -24.01 12.82 10.23
N ALA A 484 -23.18 12.45 11.22
CA ALA A 484 -23.47 12.60 12.65
C ALA A 484 -22.93 13.90 13.27
N LEU A 485 -22.13 14.68 12.54
CA LEU A 485 -21.51 15.91 13.04
C LEU A 485 -22.59 16.98 13.26
N GLY A 486 -22.95 17.22 14.53
CA GLY A 486 -24.04 18.15 14.89
C GLY A 486 -23.61 19.61 15.01
N GLY A 487 -22.33 19.85 15.30
CA GLY A 487 -21.73 21.17 15.51
C GLY A 487 -20.21 21.05 15.50
N ILE A 488 -19.52 22.11 15.09
CA ILE A 488 -18.05 22.18 15.09
C ILE A 488 -17.59 23.58 15.47
N GLU A 489 -16.65 23.65 16.42
CA GLU A 489 -16.01 24.91 16.82
C GLU A 489 -14.77 25.13 15.94
N LEU A 490 -14.84 26.14 15.08
CA LEU A 490 -13.73 26.51 14.21
C LEU A 490 -12.79 27.48 14.96
N PRO A 491 -11.48 27.20 15.04
CA PRO A 491 -10.55 28.02 15.82
C PRO A 491 -10.30 29.38 15.16
N ALA A 492 -10.06 30.41 15.97
CA ALA A 492 -9.84 31.78 15.50
C ALA A 492 -8.63 31.95 14.56
N SER A 493 -7.67 31.01 14.61
CA SER A 493 -6.49 30.97 13.73
C SER A 493 -6.79 30.50 12.31
N LEU A 494 -7.97 29.94 12.05
CA LEU A 494 -8.30 29.33 10.77
C LEU A 494 -8.38 30.38 9.66
N THR A 495 -7.69 30.14 8.55
CA THR A 495 -7.64 31.06 7.39
C THR A 495 -8.33 30.51 6.15
N SER A 496 -8.49 29.19 6.05
CA SER A 496 -9.10 28.56 4.88
C SER A 496 -9.88 27.30 5.19
N ILE A 497 -11.01 27.14 4.47
CA ILE A 497 -11.86 25.95 4.49
C ILE A 497 -11.99 25.45 3.05
N GLY A 498 -11.54 24.22 2.79
CA GLY A 498 -11.47 23.65 1.45
C GLY A 498 -12.83 23.38 0.79
N THR A 499 -12.78 23.10 -0.52
CA THR A 499 -13.95 22.71 -1.32
C THR A 499 -14.67 21.52 -0.69
N ALA A 500 -16.00 21.60 -0.57
CA ALA A 500 -16.85 20.55 -0.04
C ALA A 500 -16.44 20.01 1.34
N CYS A 501 -15.74 20.82 2.15
CA CYS A 501 -15.20 20.41 3.44
C CYS A 501 -16.24 19.77 4.37
N PHE A 502 -17.44 20.32 4.46
CA PHE A 502 -18.57 19.83 5.27
C PHE A 502 -19.74 19.34 4.41
N TYR A 503 -19.51 19.05 3.13
CA TYR A 503 -20.57 18.56 2.22
C TYR A 503 -21.27 17.35 2.86
N GLY A 504 -22.58 17.32 2.93
CA GLY A 504 -23.34 16.17 3.43
C GLY A 504 -23.28 15.97 4.95
N CYS A 505 -22.79 16.94 5.73
CA CYS A 505 -22.92 16.94 7.20
C CYS A 505 -24.38 17.17 7.60
N ALA A 506 -25.21 16.12 7.47
CA ALA A 506 -26.67 16.22 7.50
C ALA A 506 -27.25 16.72 8.84
N THR A 507 -26.53 16.54 9.94
CA THR A 507 -26.94 16.98 11.29
C THR A 507 -26.37 18.33 11.72
N LEU A 508 -25.47 18.93 10.95
CA LEU A 508 -24.81 20.18 11.32
C LEU A 508 -25.85 21.30 11.37
N ARG A 509 -26.07 21.89 12.55
CA ARG A 509 -27.14 22.89 12.77
C ARG A 509 -26.68 24.33 12.60
N THR A 510 -25.49 24.62 13.10
CA THR A 510 -24.90 25.95 13.10
C THR A 510 -23.44 25.87 12.71
N VAL A 511 -22.93 26.95 12.12
CA VAL A 511 -21.50 27.14 11.89
C VAL A 511 -21.13 28.61 12.11
N THR A 512 -20.08 28.84 12.90
CA THR A 512 -19.48 30.17 13.07
C THR A 512 -18.15 30.19 12.34
N ILE A 513 -18.06 31.02 11.32
CA ILE A 513 -16.88 31.22 10.48
C ILE A 513 -16.00 32.30 11.12
N PRO A 514 -14.79 31.96 11.60
CA PRO A 514 -13.90 32.91 12.26
C PRO A 514 -13.45 34.04 11.35
N ALA A 515 -13.09 35.18 11.95
CA ALA A 515 -12.71 36.38 11.21
C ALA A 515 -11.45 36.22 10.33
N GLY A 516 -10.60 35.25 10.66
CA GLY A 516 -9.39 34.95 9.90
C GLY A 516 -9.65 34.21 8.58
N VAL A 517 -10.85 33.62 8.38
CA VAL A 517 -11.14 32.81 7.19
C VAL A 517 -11.33 33.72 5.98
N THR A 518 -10.31 33.76 5.12
CA THR A 518 -10.32 34.56 3.88
C THR A 518 -10.66 33.74 2.65
N ASP A 519 -10.54 32.41 2.72
CA ASP A 519 -10.81 31.51 1.59
C ASP A 519 -11.83 30.43 1.98
N LEU A 520 -12.97 30.41 1.28
CA LEU A 520 -14.05 29.45 1.51
C LEU A 520 -14.38 28.70 0.20
N GLY A 521 -14.06 27.40 0.19
CA GLY A 521 -14.13 26.57 -1.01
C GLY A 521 -15.54 26.29 -1.52
N ASN A 522 -15.64 25.96 -2.81
CA ASN A 522 -16.90 25.61 -3.45
C ASN A 522 -17.65 24.52 -2.68
N ALA A 523 -18.97 24.63 -2.57
CA ALA A 523 -19.84 23.62 -1.98
C ALA A 523 -19.47 23.22 -0.53
N ALA A 524 -18.73 24.06 0.21
CA ALA A 524 -18.24 23.77 1.56
C ALA A 524 -19.33 23.23 2.49
N PHE A 525 -20.57 23.71 2.35
CA PHE A 525 -21.72 23.31 3.16
C PHE A 525 -22.88 22.80 2.30
N PHE A 526 -22.65 22.15 1.16
CA PHE A 526 -23.74 21.54 0.40
C PHE A 526 -24.37 20.37 1.17
N LEU A 527 -25.67 20.14 1.00
CA LEU A 527 -26.44 19.02 1.58
C LEU A 527 -26.36 18.89 3.12
N CYS A 528 -25.98 19.95 3.83
CA CYS A 528 -26.17 20.10 5.28
C CYS A 528 -27.64 20.41 5.59
N GLY A 529 -28.51 19.39 5.50
CA GLY A 529 -29.97 19.57 5.56
C GLY A 529 -30.52 20.13 6.88
N ALA A 530 -29.77 20.01 7.99
CA ALA A 530 -30.13 20.58 9.29
C ALA A 530 -29.55 21.99 9.54
N LEU A 531 -28.73 22.52 8.63
CA LEU A 531 -28.06 23.81 8.85
C LEU A 531 -29.09 24.93 8.78
N THR A 532 -29.33 25.59 9.92
CA THR A 532 -30.24 26.72 10.04
C THR A 532 -29.51 28.05 10.08
N THR A 533 -28.25 28.05 10.52
CA THR A 533 -27.53 29.30 10.77
C THR A 533 -26.07 29.22 10.37
N ALA A 534 -25.59 30.24 9.65
CA ALA A 534 -24.17 30.51 9.44
C ALA A 534 -23.83 31.92 9.93
N VAL A 535 -22.86 32.06 10.82
CA VAL A 535 -22.39 33.34 11.37
C VAL A 535 -21.00 33.65 10.84
N PHE A 536 -20.77 34.85 10.32
CA PHE A 536 -19.47 35.32 9.85
C PHE A 536 -18.92 36.41 10.76
N LEU A 537 -17.74 36.17 11.35
CA LEU A 537 -17.08 37.12 12.25
C LEU A 537 -16.12 38.11 11.54
N GLY A 538 -15.80 37.87 10.27
CA GLY A 538 -14.93 38.70 9.44
C GLY A 538 -15.63 39.21 8.16
N ASP A 539 -14.85 39.82 7.28
CA ASP A 539 -15.26 40.22 5.93
C ASP A 539 -15.74 39.01 5.11
N GLU A 540 -16.46 39.26 4.01
CA GLU A 540 -16.83 38.23 3.05
C GLU A 540 -15.57 37.49 2.55
N PRO A 541 -15.48 36.16 2.72
CA PRO A 541 -14.35 35.41 2.22
C PRO A 541 -14.36 35.34 0.69
N ALA A 542 -13.20 35.10 0.09
CA ALA A 542 -13.12 34.72 -1.31
C ALA A 542 -13.83 33.38 -1.53
N ILE A 543 -14.85 33.40 -2.38
CA ILE A 543 -15.67 32.23 -2.70
C ILE A 543 -15.43 31.82 -4.14
N VAL A 544 -15.02 30.57 -4.34
CA VAL A 544 -14.97 29.95 -5.66
C VAL A 544 -16.24 29.12 -5.84
N GLY A 545 -17.23 29.64 -6.57
CA GLY A 545 -18.48 28.92 -6.87
C GLY A 545 -19.61 29.18 -5.86
N THR A 546 -20.36 28.14 -5.50
CA THR A 546 -21.57 28.23 -4.67
C THR A 546 -21.34 27.54 -3.34
N LEU A 547 -21.59 28.22 -2.22
CA LEU A 547 -21.34 27.68 -0.87
C LEU A 547 -22.42 26.72 -0.37
N TYR A 548 -23.68 27.04 -0.67
CA TYR A 548 -24.86 26.38 -0.09
C TYR A 548 -25.75 25.78 -1.17
N SER A 549 -26.30 24.60 -0.88
CA SER A 549 -27.35 23.95 -1.66
C SER A 549 -27.99 22.84 -0.83
N GLY A 550 -29.33 22.78 -0.80
CA GLY A 550 -30.05 21.78 0.00
C GLY A 550 -30.01 22.03 1.51
N MET A 551 -30.02 23.29 1.94
CA MET A 551 -30.07 23.70 3.36
C MET A 551 -31.47 23.57 3.96
N HIS A 552 -31.56 23.67 5.28
CA HIS A 552 -32.84 23.78 5.98
C HIS A 552 -33.65 24.98 5.46
N SER A 553 -34.98 24.87 5.45
CA SER A 553 -35.87 25.92 4.91
C SER A 553 -35.80 27.25 5.67
N SER A 554 -35.36 27.21 6.94
CA SER A 554 -35.14 28.39 7.77
C SER A 554 -33.71 28.94 7.71
N PHE A 555 -32.87 28.43 6.80
CA PHE A 555 -31.46 28.80 6.75
C PHE A 555 -31.26 30.31 6.57
N ARG A 556 -30.37 30.89 7.38
CA ARG A 556 -30.01 32.30 7.35
C ARG A 556 -28.53 32.51 7.63
N THR A 557 -27.98 33.53 6.99
CA THR A 557 -26.63 34.04 7.24
C THR A 557 -26.68 35.27 8.14
N TYR A 558 -25.80 35.33 9.13
CA TYR A 558 -25.54 36.51 9.94
C TYR A 558 -24.11 36.99 9.73
N TYR A 559 -23.91 38.31 9.69
CA TYR A 559 -22.59 38.93 9.58
C TYR A 559 -22.53 40.20 10.45
N LEU A 560 -21.34 40.56 10.93
CA LEU A 560 -21.18 41.73 11.79
C LEU A 560 -21.25 43.05 10.98
N ALA A 561 -21.83 44.09 11.57
CA ALA A 561 -22.01 45.42 10.97
C ALA A 561 -20.72 46.09 10.46
N ALA A 562 -19.59 45.79 11.10
CA ALA A 562 -18.29 46.34 10.72
C ALA A 562 -17.66 45.66 9.48
N GLN A 563 -18.24 44.57 8.99
CA GLN A 563 -17.67 43.71 7.95
C GLN A 563 -18.22 44.06 6.57
N SER A 564 -17.40 43.85 5.54
CA SER A 564 -17.67 44.23 4.16
C SER A 564 -17.90 43.02 3.24
N GLY A 565 -18.50 43.25 2.07
CA GLY A 565 -18.75 42.24 1.02
C GLY A 565 -20.14 41.59 1.05
N PHE A 566 -20.78 41.48 2.22
CA PHE A 566 -22.12 40.90 2.32
C PHE A 566 -23.22 41.78 1.70
N SER A 567 -24.21 41.14 1.07
CA SER A 567 -25.40 41.80 0.52
C SER A 567 -26.63 41.56 1.39
N SER A 568 -27.48 42.58 1.55
CA SER A 568 -28.75 42.53 2.30
C SER A 568 -29.93 42.86 1.38
N PRO A 569 -31.10 42.20 1.50
CA PRO A 569 -31.50 41.25 2.54
C PRO A 569 -31.11 39.78 2.25
N THR A 570 -30.37 39.54 1.16
CA THR A 570 -29.95 38.20 0.76
C THR A 570 -28.49 38.17 0.34
N TRP A 571 -27.80 37.09 0.66
CA TRP A 571 -26.43 36.80 0.25
C TRP A 571 -26.32 35.34 -0.19
N GLN A 572 -25.62 35.07 -1.30
CA GLN A 572 -25.55 33.74 -1.94
C GLN A 572 -26.93 33.10 -2.22
N GLY A 573 -27.98 33.92 -2.37
CA GLY A 573 -29.37 33.46 -2.60
C GLY A 573 -30.16 33.12 -1.34
N PHE A 574 -29.61 33.31 -0.14
CA PHE A 574 -30.25 33.02 1.14
C PHE A 574 -30.47 34.30 1.97
N PRO A 575 -31.43 34.32 2.92
CA PRO A 575 -31.61 35.43 3.83
C PRO A 575 -30.31 35.78 4.57
N ALA A 576 -29.95 37.06 4.57
CA ALA A 576 -28.75 37.57 5.22
C ALA A 576 -29.11 38.74 6.14
N THR A 577 -28.53 38.78 7.34
CA THR A 577 -28.89 39.76 8.38
C THR A 577 -27.64 40.29 9.07
N GLU A 578 -27.53 41.61 9.14
CA GLU A 578 -26.46 42.32 9.82
C GLU A 578 -26.71 42.30 11.34
N ILE A 579 -25.65 42.08 12.12
CA ILE A 579 -25.66 42.16 13.58
C ILE A 579 -24.69 43.25 14.04
N ASP A 580 -25.19 44.25 14.74
CA ASP A 580 -24.37 45.18 15.51
C ASP A 580 -24.09 44.59 16.89
N ALA A 581 -23.07 43.73 16.98
CA ALA A 581 -22.71 43.05 18.22
C ALA A 581 -22.22 44.01 19.32
N ALA A 582 -21.85 45.25 18.98
CA ALA A 582 -21.49 46.26 19.97
C ALA A 582 -22.73 46.87 20.62
N ALA A 583 -23.81 47.07 19.84
CA ALA A 583 -25.08 47.56 20.35
C ALA A 583 -25.94 46.44 20.98
N ASP A 584 -25.91 45.23 20.44
CA ASP A 584 -26.65 44.06 20.91
C ASP A 584 -25.77 42.79 20.88
N PRO A 585 -24.95 42.58 21.92
CA PRO A 585 -24.11 41.38 22.01
C PRO A 585 -24.91 40.08 22.14
N ALA A 586 -26.15 40.13 22.62
CA ALA A 586 -27.00 38.95 22.73
C ALA A 586 -27.49 38.44 21.37
N ALA A 587 -27.69 39.34 20.40
CA ALA A 587 -28.03 38.97 19.03
C ALA A 587 -26.97 38.07 18.37
N LEU A 588 -25.68 38.35 18.59
CA LEU A 588 -24.58 37.53 18.09
C LEU A 588 -24.53 36.15 18.76
N TRP A 589 -24.72 36.12 20.09
CA TRP A 589 -24.78 34.88 20.85
C TRP A 589 -25.95 33.99 20.40
N LEU A 590 -27.16 34.57 20.27
CA LEU A 590 -28.35 33.89 19.77
C LEU A 590 -28.09 33.26 18.39
N ALA A 591 -27.55 34.05 17.46
CA ALA A 591 -27.21 33.58 16.12
C ALA A 591 -26.20 32.43 16.13
N THR A 592 -25.17 32.52 16.98
CA THR A 592 -24.12 31.48 17.12
C THR A 592 -24.71 30.14 17.57
N PHE A 593 -25.69 30.17 18.47
CA PHE A 593 -26.40 28.97 18.95
C PHE A 593 -27.61 28.58 18.09
N GLY A 594 -27.80 29.22 16.94
CA GLY A 594 -28.79 28.81 15.94
C GLY A 594 -30.18 29.40 16.11
N TYR A 595 -30.33 30.38 17.00
CA TYR A 595 -31.58 31.08 17.25
C TYR A 595 -31.70 32.33 16.37
N PRO A 596 -32.92 32.78 16.05
CA PRO A 596 -33.12 34.10 15.49
C PRO A 596 -32.46 35.16 16.36
N HIS A 597 -31.70 36.09 15.75
CA HIS A 597 -31.00 37.18 16.45
C HIS A 597 -31.88 38.06 17.35
N ASP A 598 -33.18 38.08 17.09
CA ASP A 598 -34.23 38.88 17.74
C ASP A 598 -35.11 38.02 18.67
N THR A 599 -34.63 36.83 19.04
CA THR A 599 -35.32 35.95 19.99
C THR A 599 -35.47 36.66 21.33
N ASP A 600 -36.69 36.62 21.89
CA ASP A 600 -36.97 37.12 23.22
C ASP A 600 -36.19 36.33 24.29
N LEU A 601 -35.18 36.96 24.88
CA LEU A 601 -34.34 36.37 25.92
C LEU A 601 -35.10 36.06 27.21
N LEU A 602 -36.28 36.65 27.40
CA LEU A 602 -37.15 36.42 28.56
C LEU A 602 -38.10 35.24 28.36
N GLY A 603 -38.16 34.65 27.17
CA GLY A 603 -38.98 33.47 26.88
C GLY A 603 -38.47 32.21 27.61
N THR A 604 -39.39 31.42 28.18
CA THR A 604 -39.10 30.11 28.77
C THR A 604 -39.30 29.01 27.72
N PRO A 605 -38.25 28.29 27.26
CA PRO A 605 -38.39 27.41 26.11
C PRO A 605 -39.23 26.15 26.36
N GLN A 606 -39.40 25.70 27.63
CA GLN A 606 -40.04 24.40 27.90
C GLN A 606 -40.42 24.07 29.36
N ASP A 607 -40.67 25.05 30.24
CA ASP A 607 -41.05 24.79 31.65
C ASP A 607 -40.02 23.94 32.45
N ASP A 608 -38.76 23.95 32.03
CA ASP A 608 -37.62 23.24 32.62
C ASP A 608 -36.73 24.14 33.51
N GLY A 609 -37.14 25.39 33.73
CA GLY A 609 -36.60 26.27 34.78
C GLY A 609 -35.43 27.18 34.39
N VAL A 610 -35.00 27.24 33.12
CA VAL A 610 -33.90 28.11 32.66
C VAL A 610 -34.31 28.95 31.44
N THR A 611 -34.08 30.28 31.48
CA THR A 611 -34.34 31.20 30.37
C THR A 611 -33.08 31.42 29.50
N PHE A 612 -33.27 31.87 28.25
CA PHE A 612 -32.18 32.28 27.35
C PHE A 612 -31.24 33.31 27.97
N LEU A 613 -31.77 34.24 28.77
CA LEU A 613 -30.97 35.25 29.45
C LEU A 613 -29.90 34.63 30.37
N LEU A 614 -30.20 33.52 31.06
CA LEU A 614 -29.24 32.85 31.91
C LEU A 614 -28.19 32.09 31.07
N ALA A 615 -28.62 31.41 30.01
CA ALA A 615 -27.70 30.75 29.08
C ALA A 615 -26.74 31.75 28.43
N TYR A 616 -27.25 32.93 28.05
CA TYR A 616 -26.45 34.04 27.52
C TYR A 616 -25.43 34.56 28.54
N ALA A 617 -25.87 34.86 29.76
CA ALA A 617 -24.98 35.36 30.82
C ALA A 617 -23.83 34.39 31.15
N LEU A 618 -24.04 33.10 30.93
CA LEU A 618 -23.08 32.04 31.20
C LEU A 618 -22.33 31.53 29.97
N ASP A 619 -22.63 32.09 28.78
CA ASP A 619 -22.11 31.65 27.49
C ASP A 619 -22.31 30.13 27.23
N LEU A 620 -23.51 29.63 27.52
CA LEU A 620 -23.86 28.21 27.42
C LEU A 620 -24.81 27.95 26.25
N ASP A 621 -24.63 26.84 25.54
CA ASP A 621 -25.58 26.39 24.51
C ASP A 621 -26.90 25.94 25.16
N PRO A 622 -28.04 26.62 24.90
CA PRO A 622 -29.34 26.23 25.45
C PRO A 622 -29.94 24.95 24.81
N THR A 623 -29.36 24.41 23.73
CA THR A 623 -29.81 23.17 23.06
C THR A 623 -29.02 21.91 23.39
N ARG A 624 -27.76 22.03 23.86
CA ARG A 624 -26.92 20.88 24.18
C ARG A 624 -27.18 20.39 25.60
N ASN A 625 -27.83 19.23 25.70
CA ASN A 625 -27.99 18.42 26.92
C ASN A 625 -28.33 19.24 28.18
N LEU A 626 -29.61 19.63 28.28
CA LEU A 626 -30.29 20.25 29.44
C LEU A 626 -29.98 19.58 30.79
N SER A 627 -29.40 18.37 30.82
CA SER A 627 -29.04 17.65 32.04
C SER A 627 -27.62 17.86 32.57
N ARG A 628 -26.65 18.45 31.82
CA ARG A 628 -25.22 18.44 32.20
C ARG A 628 -24.54 19.80 32.47
N HIS A 629 -25.02 20.92 31.94
CA HIS A 629 -24.27 22.20 32.04
C HIS A 629 -25.03 23.40 32.60
N LEU A 630 -26.36 23.39 32.67
CA LEU A 630 -27.14 24.50 33.23
C LEU A 630 -27.41 24.32 34.74
N PRO A 631 -27.48 25.41 35.52
CA PRO A 631 -28.00 25.36 36.88
C PRO A 631 -29.42 24.82 36.91
N VAL A 632 -29.68 23.79 37.72
CA VAL A 632 -31.02 23.22 37.90
C VAL A 632 -31.52 23.56 39.30
N ALA A 633 -32.71 24.16 39.40
CA ALA A 633 -33.37 24.43 40.67
C ALA A 633 -34.41 23.35 40.96
N GLU A 634 -34.27 22.66 42.09
CA GLU A 634 -35.21 21.62 42.53
C GLU A 634 -35.87 22.00 43.86
N SER A 635 -37.13 21.61 43.99
CA SER A 635 -37.88 21.76 45.24
C SER A 635 -37.68 20.53 46.13
N GLY A 636 -36.65 20.56 46.97
CA GLY A 636 -36.46 19.58 48.04
C GLY A 636 -37.53 19.68 49.14
N ALA A 637 -37.73 18.61 49.92
CA ALA A 637 -38.67 18.57 51.04
C ALA A 637 -38.20 19.48 52.19
N GLY A 638 -38.57 20.77 52.13
CA GLY A 638 -38.26 21.78 53.15
C GLY A 638 -37.07 22.69 52.84
N THR A 639 -36.40 22.51 51.70
CA THR A 639 -35.30 23.35 51.22
C THR A 639 -35.57 23.89 49.82
N LEU A 640 -34.96 25.02 49.48
CA LEU A 640 -34.74 25.47 48.12
C LEU A 640 -33.34 24.99 47.75
N GLU A 641 -33.22 24.23 46.66
CA GLU A 641 -31.95 23.66 46.24
C GLU A 641 -31.65 24.03 44.79
N MET A 642 -30.38 24.21 44.49
CA MET A 642 -29.90 24.58 43.18
C MET A 642 -28.55 23.95 42.91
N THR A 643 -28.47 23.12 41.88
CA THR A 643 -27.26 22.38 41.50
C THR A 643 -26.61 23.03 40.29
N TYR A 644 -25.29 23.26 40.34
CA TYR A 644 -24.53 23.99 39.33
C TYR A 644 -23.08 23.49 39.22
N TYR A 645 -22.38 23.83 38.14
CA TYR A 645 -20.98 23.43 37.94
C TYR A 645 -20.04 24.33 38.73
N ALA A 646 -19.11 23.76 39.49
CA ALA A 646 -18.28 24.54 40.42
C ALA A 646 -17.11 25.29 39.74
N ALA A 647 -16.75 24.92 38.50
CA ALA A 647 -15.63 25.50 37.76
C ALA A 647 -15.90 25.60 36.25
N SER A 648 -16.31 26.76 35.76
CA SER A 648 -16.22 27.12 34.34
C SER A 648 -15.09 28.13 34.16
N ALA A 649 -14.45 28.14 32.98
CA ALA A 649 -13.29 28.99 32.73
C ALA A 649 -13.65 30.47 32.93
N GLY A 650 -13.07 31.11 33.95
CA GLY A 650 -13.23 32.54 34.22
C GLY A 650 -14.49 32.95 34.99
N VAL A 651 -15.28 32.02 35.54
CA VAL A 651 -16.53 32.35 36.25
C VAL A 651 -16.48 31.81 37.68
N THR A 652 -16.63 32.69 38.68
CA THR A 652 -16.83 32.27 40.08
C THR A 652 -18.30 32.44 40.45
N TYR A 653 -18.95 31.30 40.75
CA TYR A 653 -20.35 31.30 41.16
C TYR A 653 -20.50 31.56 42.66
N LEU A 654 -21.38 32.49 43.02
CA LEU A 654 -21.81 32.75 44.40
C LEU A 654 -23.28 32.33 44.54
N ALA A 655 -23.56 31.36 45.39
CA ALA A 655 -24.94 31.04 45.73
C ALA A 655 -25.44 31.97 46.85
N GLU A 656 -26.50 32.71 46.58
CA GLU A 656 -27.02 33.75 47.44
C GLU A 656 -28.49 33.53 47.75
N THR A 657 -28.90 33.83 48.97
CA THR A 657 -30.29 33.85 49.41
C THR A 657 -30.76 35.27 49.71
N SER A 658 -32.06 35.46 49.65
CA SER A 658 -32.70 36.72 49.97
C SER A 658 -34.14 36.51 50.46
N THR A 659 -34.66 37.43 51.24
CA THR A 659 -36.09 37.59 51.51
C THR A 659 -36.66 38.88 50.90
N ASP A 660 -35.82 39.67 50.24
CA ASP A 660 -36.11 40.93 49.56
C ASP A 660 -35.21 41.04 48.32
N LEU A 661 -35.80 40.95 47.12
CA LEU A 661 -35.09 40.87 45.84
C LEU A 661 -34.09 42.02 45.56
N LEU A 662 -34.10 43.09 46.36
CA LEU A 662 -33.14 44.19 46.30
C LEU A 662 -31.82 43.93 47.04
N THR A 663 -31.78 42.97 47.96
CA THR A 663 -30.59 42.67 48.77
C THR A 663 -30.32 41.17 48.82
N TRP A 664 -29.07 40.77 48.64
CA TRP A 664 -28.67 39.37 48.54
C TRP A 664 -27.50 39.07 49.48
N THR A 665 -27.44 37.86 50.00
CA THR A 665 -26.37 37.42 50.90
C THR A 665 -26.08 35.94 50.72
N THR A 666 -24.83 35.54 50.91
CA THR A 666 -24.44 34.13 50.98
C THR A 666 -24.78 33.50 52.34
N ALA A 667 -25.20 34.29 53.33
CA ALA A 667 -25.50 33.82 54.67
C ALA A 667 -26.70 32.86 54.69
N GLY A 668 -26.51 31.68 55.30
CA GLY A 668 -27.54 30.65 55.41
C GLY A 668 -27.65 29.72 54.19
N VAL A 669 -26.86 29.95 53.14
CA VAL A 669 -26.73 29.03 52.01
C VAL A 669 -25.71 27.95 52.37
N THR A 670 -26.09 26.67 52.24
CA THR A 670 -25.22 25.52 52.46
C THR A 670 -24.75 24.96 51.13
N LEU A 671 -23.45 24.72 50.96
CA LEU A 671 -22.86 24.17 49.73
C LEU A 671 -22.43 22.72 49.94
N SER A 672 -22.74 21.83 49.00
CA SER A 672 -22.24 20.45 48.99
C SER A 672 -20.73 20.37 48.70
N ALA A 673 -20.11 19.19 48.82
CA ALA A 673 -18.82 18.95 48.17
C ALA A 673 -19.00 18.98 46.63
N ILE A 674 -17.91 19.22 45.90
CA ILE A 674 -17.90 19.11 44.44
C ILE A 674 -17.89 17.61 44.08
N GLY A 675 -18.84 17.17 43.25
CA GLY A 675 -18.96 15.79 42.78
C GLY A 675 -17.89 15.42 41.74
N PRO A 676 -17.71 14.12 41.42
CA PRO A 676 -16.78 13.65 40.39
C PRO A 676 -17.17 14.12 38.97
N ASP A 677 -18.39 14.61 38.79
CA ASP A 677 -18.92 15.27 37.60
C ASP A 677 -18.72 16.79 37.63
N GLY A 678 -17.97 17.34 38.60
CA GLY A 678 -17.67 18.77 38.72
C GLY A 678 -18.78 19.65 39.29
N ARG A 679 -19.91 19.06 39.72
CA ARG A 679 -21.10 19.80 40.20
C ARG A 679 -21.14 20.00 41.71
N ARG A 680 -21.84 21.03 42.16
CA ARG A 680 -22.11 21.37 43.56
C ARG A 680 -23.56 21.85 43.71
N THR A 681 -24.18 21.56 44.84
CA THR A 681 -25.53 22.00 45.19
C THR A 681 -25.48 23.06 46.27
N ALA A 682 -26.21 24.16 46.07
CA ALA A 682 -26.53 25.15 47.07
C ALA A 682 -27.94 24.92 47.62
N SER A 683 -28.09 24.88 48.94
CA SER A 683 -29.37 24.66 49.61
C SER A 683 -29.64 25.72 50.67
N VAL A 684 -30.88 26.21 50.76
CA VAL A 684 -31.35 27.10 51.84
C VAL A 684 -32.70 26.61 52.39
N PRO A 685 -32.93 26.65 53.73
CA PRO A 685 -34.22 26.25 54.31
C PRO A 685 -35.40 27.10 53.82
N ARG A 686 -36.57 26.48 53.62
CA ARG A 686 -37.85 27.18 53.32
C ARG A 686 -38.57 27.69 54.59
N ASP A 687 -37.80 28.01 55.61
CA ASP A 687 -38.29 28.43 56.92
C ASP A 687 -38.99 29.80 56.92
N VAL A 688 -38.77 30.61 55.88
CA VAL A 688 -39.34 31.96 55.72
C VAL A 688 -40.13 32.07 54.41
N PRO A 689 -41.39 32.54 54.44
CA PRO A 689 -42.16 32.82 53.22
C PRO A 689 -41.50 33.89 52.35
N GLY A 690 -41.52 33.68 51.02
CA GLY A 690 -40.90 34.63 50.09
C GLY A 690 -39.38 34.62 50.11
N ARG A 691 -38.74 33.55 50.62
CA ARG A 691 -37.30 33.36 50.50
C ARG A 691 -36.94 32.94 49.07
N TYR A 692 -35.91 33.57 48.53
CA TYR A 692 -35.32 33.33 47.22
C TYR A 692 -33.91 32.74 47.36
N LEU A 693 -33.50 31.97 46.35
CA LEU A 693 -32.15 31.44 46.17
C LEU A 693 -31.76 31.73 44.71
N ARG A 694 -30.55 32.25 44.48
CA ARG A 694 -30.01 32.49 43.13
C ARG A 694 -28.54 32.12 43.04
N LEU A 695 -28.05 31.96 41.82
CA LEU A 695 -26.63 32.09 41.51
C LEU A 695 -26.35 33.53 41.10
N GLY A 696 -25.50 34.21 41.86
CA GLY A 696 -24.74 35.35 41.40
C GLY A 696 -23.48 34.88 40.68
N VAL A 697 -23.02 35.70 39.75
CA VAL A 697 -21.73 35.57 39.09
C VAL A 697 -20.88 36.76 39.55
N ASP A 698 -19.69 36.49 40.07
CA ASP A 698 -18.68 37.52 40.33
C ASP A 698 -17.72 37.52 39.13
N TYR A 699 -17.70 38.64 38.39
CA TYR A 699 -16.88 38.83 37.19
C TYR A 699 -15.53 39.45 37.53
#